data_AF-A0A8K0TB76-F1
#
_entry.id   AF-A0A8K0TB76-F1
#
_cell.length_a   1.000
_cell.length_b   1.000
_cell.length_c   1.000
_cell.angle_alpha   90.00
_cell.angle_beta   90.00
_cell.angle_gamma   90.00
#
_symmetry.space_group_name_H-M   'P 1'
#
loop_
_entity.id
_entity.type
_entity.pdbx_description
1 polymer ?
#
loop_
_entity_poly.entity_id
_entity_poly.type
_entity_poly.pdbx_seq_one_letter_code
_entity_poly.pdbx_strand_id
1 'polypeptide(L)'
;MLRCLKDLAAIAKASSTATTSPSSKASRASWKGTQHTMAEWLPSLFNHFRAYPYPEGDFSGKTVVVTGANVGLGLEASRHFARLKAQRIILACRDITKGEAAKEDIQASLTATNTPNSNAGMKPSVVAIEVWQLDLADVSSIRDFARRVDTELDRVDYFMSNAGLGFGPYRQTTEGWEEQLGVNVIGTFLLALLVLPALRRTTEQHNVKARLCVTASTASHLARFSERNEPHVLKAINANTNLSDRYKLTKLLQIMIVRQLALTTRKSSKNDNVIVNSIHPGLCSTDLFRSFALPLRIPHQVILKIIARSPEMGSRTLLAAALTLAGSVHASGVDADDACEGASPADTIFRNGSISTMDKGLSKASAMAVKDGNITYVGHESGLADYIDQNTTTINLGGRALIPGLVDAHMHLQSGGLGLLQCNLNYQPLTWEQTAAHISGCAAEDGGADGTWLEVINMDYASLVTKSGSIDKVKLDAVSDKRPILVRSSDRHTGLANSKALEASRITADTPDLEGGVIERVAGGKEPSGVLQDSAISLMELPDPTEDTIKDAVRAALKQLREAGITTFQEAASGVGREGGLTARGYFDYKVSAPSSVAAVPDLVRDVLNVTSIFNSKAPIAPKPALKWQAIKAFIDGVITYPASTAAVVEPYRSPVDGNPDSCSWAPDNATFVKPYWPQDVLGATIEQLILNGIDGQFHSDGDLAVRFVFDAVEAFRAKHPNATDYRIGIAHDELSHPDDWPRFSDLGVDAIVSFQWAQMSAMFVPYTFRSFGPERKKYLEAWGNILEHGNSLVYGSDWPIGPLDEFLALKVAVTRTGDPLNPRSPAYNGSAYDGVPLPGVLISREEALRAITIRSASFLRADDSIGSLEAGKLADAIILERDYFEVDEEEQGRNRVMLTMVGGEVVYVADGEDFGVEATFNNDGVARKISARNLGGLHARDLGHEGALAVRALRTRRECHGGHGHH
;
A
#
# COMPACT_ATOMS: atom_id res chain seq x y z
N MET A 1 28.73 -24.38 8.11
CA MET A 1 27.93 -25.60 7.86
C MET A 1 27.08 -26.01 9.07
N LEU A 2 27.65 -26.45 10.20
CA LEU A 2 26.88 -26.81 11.42
C LEU A 2 26.01 -25.68 11.99
N ARG A 3 26.41 -24.41 11.85
CA ARG A 3 25.60 -23.23 12.22
C ARG A 3 24.43 -23.02 11.26
N CYS A 4 24.66 -22.96 9.94
CA CYS A 4 23.59 -22.94 8.93
C CYS A 4 22.64 -24.16 9.01
N LEU A 5 23.14 -25.33 9.41
CA LEU A 5 22.34 -26.54 9.60
C LEU A 5 21.54 -26.50 10.91
N LYS A 6 22.07 -25.88 11.97
CA LYS A 6 21.33 -25.56 13.20
C LYS A 6 20.25 -24.50 12.92
N ASP A 7 20.54 -23.52 12.05
CA ASP A 7 19.58 -22.50 11.63
C ASP A 7 18.49 -23.10 10.72
N LEU A 8 18.81 -24.07 9.85
CA LEU A 8 17.81 -24.84 9.10
C LEU A 8 16.93 -25.71 10.01
N ALA A 9 17.50 -26.32 11.03
CA ALA A 9 16.74 -27.03 12.06
C ALA A 9 15.90 -26.07 12.91
N ALA A 10 16.38 -24.83 13.15
CA ALA A 10 15.65 -23.78 13.85
C ALA A 10 14.55 -23.15 12.98
N ILE A 11 14.73 -23.05 11.67
CA ILE A 11 13.69 -22.65 10.71
C ILE A 11 12.61 -23.74 10.61
N ALA A 12 13.01 -25.02 10.59
CA ALA A 12 12.07 -26.15 10.68
C ALA A 12 11.35 -26.23 12.03
N LYS A 13 12.01 -25.85 13.14
CA LYS A 13 11.41 -25.76 14.49
C LYS A 13 10.53 -24.52 14.68
N ALA A 14 10.91 -23.37 14.15
CA ALA A 14 10.10 -22.15 14.18
C ALA A 14 8.82 -22.32 13.35
N SER A 15 8.86 -23.22 12.34
CA SER A 15 7.67 -23.67 11.60
C SER A 15 6.81 -24.68 12.37
N SER A 16 7.29 -25.25 13.49
CA SER A 16 6.57 -26.26 14.30
C SER A 16 6.23 -25.83 15.73
N THR A 17 6.77 -24.71 16.24
CA THR A 17 6.42 -24.14 17.55
C THR A 17 5.40 -23.00 17.48
N ALA A 18 4.89 -22.67 16.29
CA ALA A 18 3.74 -21.78 16.13
C ALA A 18 2.42 -22.57 16.32
N THR A 19 2.18 -23.09 17.52
CA THR A 19 0.87 -23.57 17.94
C THR A 19 0.63 -23.23 19.41
N THR A 20 0.19 -21.99 19.65
CA THR A 20 -0.95 -21.62 20.52
C THR A 20 -1.18 -20.10 20.40
N SER A 21 -1.84 -19.69 19.32
CA SER A 21 -2.66 -18.47 19.25
C SER A 21 -3.56 -18.59 18.01
N PRO A 22 -4.88 -18.42 18.12
CA PRO A 22 -5.81 -18.62 17.02
C PRO A 22 -6.04 -17.34 16.22
N SER A 23 -5.03 -16.80 15.52
CA SER A 23 -5.26 -15.83 14.45
C SER A 23 -4.05 -15.76 13.49
N SER A 24 -4.18 -16.42 12.34
CA SER A 24 -3.46 -16.10 11.10
C SER A 24 -3.83 -17.11 10.01
N LYS A 25 -4.91 -16.82 9.29
CA LYS A 25 -5.22 -17.43 8.00
C LYS A 25 -4.34 -16.79 6.90
N ALA A 26 -3.02 -16.96 6.99
CA ALA A 26 -2.10 -16.71 5.88
C ALA A 26 -0.76 -17.46 6.06
N SER A 27 -0.82 -18.75 6.42
CA SER A 27 0.31 -19.67 6.18
C SER A 27 -0.11 -21.11 5.90
N ARG A 28 -1.41 -21.39 5.83
CA ARG A 28 -1.95 -22.67 5.32
C ARG A 28 -2.19 -22.60 3.81
N ALA A 29 -1.17 -22.22 3.04
CA ALA A 29 -1.05 -22.81 1.72
C ALA A 29 -0.72 -24.28 1.99
N SER A 30 -1.75 -25.12 1.91
CA SER A 30 -1.62 -26.55 2.06
C SER A 30 -0.46 -27.04 1.19
N TRP A 31 0.54 -27.66 1.80
CA TRP A 31 1.31 -28.75 1.18
C TRP A 31 0.36 -29.95 0.92
N LYS A 32 -0.75 -29.70 0.22
CA LYS A 32 -1.43 -30.73 -0.55
C LYS A 32 -0.58 -30.86 -1.80
N GLY A 33 0.00 -32.03 -2.00
CA GLY A 33 0.66 -32.34 -3.27
C GLY A 33 -0.32 -32.02 -4.38
N THR A 34 -0.09 -30.91 -5.08
CA THR A 34 -0.75 -30.63 -6.34
C THR A 34 -0.28 -31.73 -7.28
N GLN A 35 -1.14 -32.72 -7.49
CA GLN A 35 -1.09 -33.47 -8.73
C GLN A 35 -1.41 -32.45 -9.81
N HIS A 36 -0.36 -31.89 -10.43
CA HIS A 36 -0.50 -31.07 -11.61
C HIS A 36 -1.35 -31.83 -12.63
N THR A 37 -2.48 -31.25 -13.02
CA THR A 37 -3.32 -31.84 -14.04
C THR A 37 -2.63 -31.71 -15.40
N MET A 38 -2.91 -32.63 -16.32
CA MET A 38 -2.34 -32.66 -17.66
C MET A 38 -2.61 -31.37 -18.47
N ALA A 39 -3.58 -30.54 -18.03
CA ALA A 39 -3.96 -29.26 -18.62
C ALA A 39 -3.01 -28.10 -18.24
N GLU A 40 -2.37 -28.13 -17.06
CA GLU A 40 -1.37 -27.13 -16.64
C GLU A 40 0.00 -27.34 -17.34
N TRP A 41 0.21 -28.51 -17.94
CA TRP A 41 1.45 -28.87 -18.63
C TRP A 41 1.58 -28.26 -20.04
N LEU A 42 0.45 -28.01 -20.72
CA LEU A 42 0.39 -27.63 -22.14
C LEU A 42 1.03 -26.26 -22.45
N PRO A 43 0.77 -25.18 -21.69
CA PRO A 43 1.47 -23.91 -21.88
C PRO A 43 2.97 -23.98 -21.55
N SER A 44 3.35 -24.78 -20.53
CA SER A 44 4.76 -24.96 -20.16
C SER A 44 5.58 -25.74 -21.20
N LEU A 45 4.92 -26.60 -21.99
CA LEU A 45 5.52 -27.32 -23.12
C LEU A 45 5.92 -26.36 -24.26
N PHE A 46 5.10 -25.35 -24.56
CA PHE A 46 5.43 -24.32 -25.57
C PHE A 46 6.64 -23.47 -25.14
N ASN A 47 6.70 -23.04 -23.88
CA ASN A 47 7.86 -22.33 -23.32
C ASN A 47 9.10 -23.23 -23.15
N HIS A 48 8.94 -24.55 -23.05
CA HIS A 48 10.06 -25.48 -22.99
C HIS A 48 10.88 -25.50 -24.29
N PHE A 49 10.21 -25.35 -25.45
CA PHE A 49 10.82 -25.36 -26.77
C PHE A 49 11.33 -24.00 -27.25
N ARG A 50 11.07 -22.90 -26.54
CA ARG A 50 11.66 -21.59 -26.86
C ARG A 50 13.16 -21.61 -26.60
N ALA A 51 13.95 -21.23 -27.61
CA ALA A 51 15.39 -21.18 -27.49
C ALA A 51 15.81 -20.00 -26.59
N TYR A 52 16.52 -20.27 -25.49
CA TYR A 52 17.23 -19.23 -24.73
C TYR A 52 18.17 -18.41 -25.64
N PRO A 53 18.27 -17.09 -25.48
CA PRO A 53 19.20 -16.27 -26.23
C PRO A 53 20.64 -16.80 -26.13
N TYR A 54 21.40 -16.71 -27.22
CA TYR A 54 22.81 -17.10 -27.20
C TYR A 54 23.58 -16.13 -26.28
N PRO A 55 24.44 -16.59 -25.36
CA PRO A 55 25.01 -15.69 -24.36
C PRO A 55 25.92 -14.61 -24.98
N GLU A 56 25.74 -13.37 -24.57
CA GLU A 56 26.60 -12.23 -24.95
C GLU A 56 27.30 -11.67 -23.71
N GLY A 57 28.44 -10.99 -23.89
CA GLY A 57 29.22 -10.42 -22.78
C GLY A 57 30.73 -10.43 -23.05
N ASP A 58 31.49 -9.87 -22.11
CA ASP A 58 32.95 -9.86 -22.17
C ASP A 58 33.55 -10.35 -20.84
N PHE A 59 34.30 -11.45 -20.91
CA PHE A 59 35.04 -12.03 -19.79
C PHE A 59 36.55 -11.78 -19.89
N SER A 60 36.98 -10.85 -20.75
CA SER A 60 38.38 -10.43 -20.85
C SER A 60 38.95 -10.06 -19.48
N GLY A 61 40.09 -10.64 -19.13
CA GLY A 61 40.75 -10.43 -17.84
C GLY A 61 40.11 -11.15 -16.64
N LYS A 62 39.13 -12.05 -16.87
CA LYS A 62 38.40 -12.78 -15.82
C LYS A 62 38.89 -14.22 -15.66
N THR A 63 38.88 -14.70 -14.43
CA THR A 63 39.13 -16.12 -14.11
C THR A 63 37.83 -16.81 -13.74
N VAL A 64 37.55 -17.93 -14.41
CA VAL A 64 36.33 -18.74 -14.23
C VAL A 64 36.70 -20.15 -13.76
N VAL A 65 36.00 -20.65 -12.75
CA VAL A 65 36.10 -22.04 -12.29
C VAL A 65 34.77 -22.74 -12.53
N VAL A 66 34.77 -23.87 -13.24
CA VAL A 66 33.56 -24.65 -13.52
C VAL A 66 33.73 -26.08 -13.01
N THR A 67 32.81 -26.52 -12.17
CA THR A 67 32.79 -27.91 -11.65
C THR A 67 31.97 -28.84 -12.55
N GLY A 68 32.45 -30.06 -12.74
CA GLY A 68 31.82 -31.02 -13.66
C GLY A 68 31.91 -30.56 -15.11
N ALA A 69 33.05 -29.94 -15.48
CA ALA A 69 33.23 -29.26 -16.74
C ALA A 69 33.63 -30.16 -17.93
N ASN A 70 33.77 -31.47 -17.70
CA ASN A 70 34.20 -32.40 -18.75
C ASN A 70 33.06 -32.91 -19.65
N VAL A 71 31.79 -32.72 -19.26
CA VAL A 71 30.62 -33.18 -20.03
C VAL A 71 29.40 -32.29 -19.77
N GLY A 72 28.40 -32.38 -20.65
CA GLY A 72 27.07 -31.78 -20.45
C GLY A 72 27.12 -30.25 -20.26
N LEU A 73 26.33 -29.74 -19.31
CA LEU A 73 26.18 -28.30 -19.06
C LEU A 73 27.50 -27.60 -18.69
N GLY A 74 28.38 -28.29 -17.96
CA GLY A 74 29.64 -27.71 -17.51
C GLY A 74 30.64 -27.54 -18.66
N LEU A 75 30.65 -28.48 -19.60
CA LEU A 75 31.47 -28.40 -20.81
C LEU A 75 31.03 -27.24 -21.71
N GLU A 76 29.73 -27.16 -22.00
CA GLU A 76 29.19 -26.11 -22.86
C GLU A 76 29.27 -24.71 -22.21
N ALA A 77 29.07 -24.61 -20.89
CA ALA A 77 29.30 -23.35 -20.17
C ALA A 77 30.78 -22.90 -20.29
N SER A 78 31.73 -23.83 -20.11
CA SER A 78 33.16 -23.55 -20.27
C SER A 78 33.51 -23.12 -21.69
N ARG A 79 32.88 -23.74 -22.69
CA ARG A 79 33.00 -23.35 -24.11
C ARG A 79 32.50 -21.93 -24.34
N HIS A 80 31.36 -21.56 -23.77
CA HIS A 80 30.86 -20.18 -23.89
C HIS A 80 31.76 -19.17 -23.17
N PHE A 81 32.26 -19.46 -21.96
CA PHE A 81 33.23 -18.56 -21.29
C PHE A 81 34.50 -18.37 -22.12
N ALA A 82 35.00 -19.43 -22.77
CA ALA A 82 36.16 -19.35 -23.65
C ALA A 82 35.89 -18.49 -24.89
N ARG A 83 34.73 -18.68 -25.53
CA ARG A 83 34.27 -17.86 -26.66
C ARG A 83 34.13 -16.38 -26.28
N LEU A 84 33.66 -16.11 -25.06
CA LEU A 84 33.50 -14.76 -24.52
C LEU A 84 34.78 -14.21 -23.87
N LYS A 85 35.95 -14.74 -24.27
CA LYS A 85 37.29 -14.19 -23.96
C LYS A 85 37.70 -14.25 -22.49
N ALA A 86 37.19 -15.20 -21.70
CA ALA A 86 37.72 -15.44 -20.36
C ALA A 86 39.25 -15.59 -20.38
N GLN A 87 39.97 -14.94 -19.48
CA GLN A 87 41.44 -14.99 -19.47
C GLN A 87 41.93 -16.38 -19.05
N ARG A 88 41.29 -16.95 -18.02
CA ARG A 88 41.64 -18.25 -17.46
C ARG A 88 40.38 -19.04 -17.11
N ILE A 89 40.34 -20.32 -17.48
CA ILE A 89 39.24 -21.25 -17.18
C ILE A 89 39.81 -22.49 -16.53
N ILE A 90 39.34 -22.79 -15.32
CA ILE A 90 39.67 -24.02 -14.60
C ILE A 90 38.52 -25.03 -14.77
N LEU A 91 38.81 -26.11 -15.50
CA LEU A 91 37.92 -27.26 -15.65
C LEU A 91 38.13 -28.19 -14.44
N ALA A 92 37.26 -28.08 -13.43
CA ALA A 92 37.33 -28.90 -12.24
C ALA A 92 36.60 -30.23 -12.46
N CYS A 93 37.38 -31.31 -12.60
CA CYS A 93 36.93 -32.61 -13.11
C CYS A 93 37.37 -33.74 -12.18
N ARG A 94 36.49 -34.73 -11.95
CA ARG A 94 36.84 -35.94 -11.18
C ARG A 94 37.90 -36.78 -11.91
N ASP A 95 37.78 -36.88 -13.22
CA ASP A 95 38.63 -37.65 -14.12
C ASP A 95 39.45 -36.67 -14.97
N ILE A 96 40.75 -36.60 -14.69
CA ILE A 96 41.68 -35.69 -15.38
C ILE A 96 41.75 -36.01 -16.88
N THR A 97 41.78 -37.29 -17.25
CA THR A 97 41.85 -37.69 -18.67
C THR A 97 40.65 -37.18 -19.45
N LYS A 98 39.43 -37.28 -18.88
CA LYS A 98 38.23 -36.70 -19.50
C LYS A 98 38.25 -35.17 -19.50
N GLY A 99 38.83 -34.55 -18.48
CA GLY A 99 39.00 -33.11 -18.42
C GLY A 99 39.96 -32.59 -19.50
N GLU A 100 41.08 -33.29 -19.77
CA GLU A 100 42.02 -32.92 -20.83
C GLU A 100 41.38 -33.08 -22.22
N ALA A 101 40.62 -34.15 -22.45
CA ALA A 101 39.84 -34.31 -23.68
C ALA A 101 38.82 -33.17 -23.88
N ALA A 102 38.14 -32.74 -22.81
CA ALA A 102 37.22 -31.59 -22.84
C ALA A 102 37.94 -30.27 -23.13
N LYS A 103 39.15 -30.07 -22.59
CA LYS A 103 39.99 -28.91 -22.90
C LYS A 103 40.37 -28.87 -24.38
N GLU A 104 40.84 -29.98 -24.94
CA GLU A 104 41.18 -30.08 -26.37
C GLU A 104 39.97 -29.76 -27.27
N ASP A 105 38.79 -30.28 -26.90
CA ASP A 105 37.52 -30.03 -27.60
C ASP A 105 37.11 -28.54 -27.56
N ILE A 106 37.20 -27.88 -26.39
CA ILE A 106 36.94 -26.44 -26.28
C ILE A 106 37.94 -25.65 -27.14
N GLN A 107 39.23 -25.98 -27.09
CA GLN A 107 40.27 -25.30 -27.86
C GLN A 107 40.05 -25.44 -29.38
N ALA A 108 39.70 -26.64 -29.85
CA ALA A 108 39.36 -26.88 -31.25
C ALA A 108 38.16 -26.03 -31.69
N SER A 109 37.12 -25.91 -30.84
CA SER A 109 35.92 -25.13 -31.16
C SER A 109 36.19 -23.63 -31.39
N LEU A 110 37.22 -23.07 -30.74
CA LEU A 110 37.62 -21.66 -30.91
C LEU A 110 38.37 -21.41 -32.22
N THR A 111 39.01 -22.43 -32.79
CA THR A 111 39.73 -22.33 -34.07
C THR A 111 38.83 -22.47 -35.29
N ALA A 112 37.68 -23.15 -35.16
CA ALA A 112 36.75 -23.44 -36.26
C ALA A 112 35.82 -22.28 -36.64
N THR A 113 35.67 -21.25 -35.80
CA THR A 113 34.79 -20.08 -36.03
C THR A 113 35.40 -18.98 -36.93
N ASN A 114 36.58 -19.20 -37.52
CA ASN A 114 37.17 -18.31 -38.51
C ASN A 114 36.61 -18.58 -39.92
N THR A 115 35.37 -18.17 -40.19
CA THR A 115 34.88 -17.94 -41.56
C THR A 115 35.16 -16.49 -41.99
N PRO A 116 35.54 -16.26 -43.26
CA PRO A 116 36.09 -14.99 -43.72
C PRO A 116 34.98 -13.96 -43.97
N ASN A 117 34.55 -13.25 -42.93
CA ASN A 117 33.91 -11.94 -43.07
C ASN A 117 33.87 -11.20 -41.74
N SER A 118 35.02 -10.65 -41.33
CA SER A 118 35.07 -9.37 -40.62
C SER A 118 36.51 -8.87 -40.58
N ASN A 119 36.68 -7.62 -41.02
CA ASN A 119 37.92 -6.87 -40.89
C ASN A 119 38.20 -6.58 -39.41
N ALA A 120 39.12 -7.32 -38.79
CA ALA A 120 39.93 -6.86 -37.66
C ALA A 120 41.13 -7.79 -37.49
N GLY A 121 42.32 -7.30 -37.87
CA GLY A 121 43.60 -7.98 -37.64
C GLY A 121 43.98 -8.00 -36.16
N MET A 122 43.34 -8.84 -35.35
CA MET A 122 43.67 -9.04 -33.95
C MET A 122 43.92 -10.54 -33.70
N LYS A 123 45.14 -10.88 -33.26
CA LYS A 123 45.49 -12.24 -32.86
C LYS A 123 44.54 -12.73 -31.75
N PRO A 124 44.10 -14.01 -31.76
CA PRO A 124 43.21 -14.54 -30.73
C PRO A 124 43.85 -14.36 -29.34
N SER A 125 43.12 -13.76 -28.40
CA SER A 125 43.52 -13.75 -26.99
C SER A 125 43.60 -15.20 -26.52
N VAL A 126 44.79 -15.64 -26.10
CA VAL A 126 45.02 -17.01 -25.65
C VAL A 126 44.30 -17.21 -24.32
N VAL A 127 43.18 -17.93 -24.34
CA VAL A 127 42.46 -18.37 -23.14
C VAL A 127 43.30 -19.47 -22.47
N ALA A 128 43.74 -19.25 -21.23
CA ALA A 128 44.43 -20.28 -20.45
C ALA A 128 43.40 -21.28 -19.89
N ILE A 129 43.30 -22.48 -20.49
CA ILE A 129 42.42 -23.56 -20.02
C ILE A 129 43.26 -24.61 -19.28
N GLU A 130 42.90 -24.88 -18.03
CA GLU A 130 43.57 -25.85 -17.16
C GLU A 130 42.58 -26.87 -16.61
N VAL A 131 43.06 -28.09 -16.37
CA VAL A 131 42.25 -29.18 -15.83
C VAL A 131 42.73 -29.51 -14.43
N TRP A 132 41.86 -29.39 -13.45
CA TRP A 132 42.19 -29.58 -12.04
C TRP A 132 41.32 -30.70 -11.46
N GLN A 133 41.93 -31.58 -10.65
CA GLN A 133 41.22 -32.72 -10.08
C GLN A 133 40.27 -32.26 -8.97
N LEU A 134 39.00 -32.66 -9.06
CA LEU A 134 38.01 -32.42 -8.01
C LEU A 134 37.00 -33.57 -7.96
N ASP A 135 36.99 -34.31 -6.86
CA ASP A 135 35.91 -35.23 -6.52
C ASP A 135 35.06 -34.70 -5.35
N LEU A 136 33.82 -34.29 -5.64
CA LEU A 136 32.87 -33.83 -4.63
C LEU A 136 32.38 -34.94 -3.68
N ALA A 137 32.73 -36.21 -3.94
CA ALA A 137 32.49 -37.34 -3.04
C ALA A 137 33.65 -37.61 -2.08
N ASP A 138 34.73 -36.81 -2.11
CA ASP A 138 35.90 -36.98 -1.25
C ASP A 138 36.28 -35.63 -0.61
N VAL A 139 36.15 -35.54 0.71
CA VAL A 139 36.44 -34.33 1.48
C VAL A 139 37.92 -33.92 1.38
N SER A 140 38.84 -34.88 1.22
CA SER A 140 40.27 -34.58 1.01
C SER A 140 40.49 -33.90 -0.34
N SER A 141 39.88 -34.43 -1.40
CA SER A 141 39.91 -33.83 -2.74
C SER A 141 39.32 -32.42 -2.75
N ILE A 142 38.18 -32.19 -2.06
CA ILE A 142 37.57 -30.86 -1.94
C ILE A 142 38.50 -29.86 -1.25
N ARG A 143 39.16 -30.27 -0.16
CA ARG A 143 40.08 -29.41 0.59
C ARG A 143 41.34 -29.09 -0.21
N ASP A 144 41.90 -30.07 -0.91
CA ASP A 144 43.10 -29.89 -1.72
C ASP A 144 42.80 -28.98 -2.92
N PHE A 145 41.66 -29.18 -3.59
CA PHE A 145 41.22 -28.28 -4.66
C PHE A 145 40.98 -26.86 -4.16
N ALA A 146 40.28 -26.68 -3.02
CA ALA A 146 40.03 -25.34 -2.48
C ALA A 146 41.31 -24.65 -2.00
N ARG A 147 42.25 -25.40 -1.41
CA ARG A 147 43.59 -24.87 -1.06
C ARG A 147 44.30 -24.41 -2.32
N ARG A 148 44.25 -25.19 -3.40
CA ARG A 148 44.86 -24.84 -4.69
C ARG A 148 44.23 -23.58 -5.29
N VAL A 149 42.90 -23.45 -5.24
CA VAL A 149 42.19 -22.23 -5.65
C VAL A 149 42.68 -21.02 -4.84
N ASP A 150 42.88 -21.19 -3.54
CA ASP A 150 43.34 -20.10 -2.68
C ASP A 150 44.80 -19.73 -2.92
N THR A 151 45.70 -20.69 -3.14
CA THR A 151 47.15 -20.46 -3.23
C THR A 151 47.67 -20.22 -4.64
N GLU A 152 47.08 -20.83 -5.66
CA GLU A 152 47.57 -20.77 -7.06
C GLU A 152 46.78 -19.77 -7.92
N LEU A 153 45.54 -19.42 -7.55
CA LEU A 153 44.78 -18.39 -8.24
C LEU A 153 44.91 -17.05 -7.50
N ASP A 154 45.44 -16.07 -8.21
CA ASP A 154 45.47 -14.66 -7.84
C ASP A 154 44.07 -14.03 -7.90
N ARG A 155 43.21 -14.55 -8.78
CA ARG A 155 41.87 -14.01 -9.05
C ARG A 155 40.86 -15.11 -9.37
N VAL A 156 39.63 -14.98 -8.86
CA VAL A 156 38.46 -15.82 -9.18
C VAL A 156 37.22 -14.93 -9.28
N ASP A 157 36.77 -14.63 -10.50
CA ASP A 157 35.59 -13.77 -10.72
C ASP A 157 34.29 -14.58 -10.71
N TYR A 158 34.31 -15.81 -11.23
CA TYR A 158 33.13 -16.65 -11.37
C TYR A 158 33.42 -18.09 -10.93
N PHE A 159 32.64 -18.58 -9.97
CA PHE A 159 32.70 -19.96 -9.50
C PHE A 159 31.37 -20.66 -9.77
N MET A 160 31.38 -21.54 -10.78
CA MET A 160 30.21 -22.28 -11.24
C MET A 160 30.16 -23.66 -10.60
N SER A 161 29.40 -23.78 -9.52
CA SER A 161 29.14 -25.01 -8.80
C SER A 161 28.05 -25.83 -9.49
N ASN A 162 28.41 -26.41 -10.64
CA ASN A 162 27.53 -27.14 -11.54
C ASN A 162 27.51 -28.67 -11.32
N ALA A 163 28.58 -29.26 -10.80
CA ALA A 163 28.66 -30.71 -10.64
C ALA A 163 27.51 -31.26 -9.78
N GLY A 164 26.92 -32.37 -10.22
CA GLY A 164 25.84 -33.04 -9.50
C GLY A 164 25.59 -34.46 -10.00
N LEU A 165 24.97 -35.28 -9.14
CA LEU A 165 24.54 -36.64 -9.41
C LEU A 165 23.03 -36.75 -9.29
N GLY A 166 22.44 -37.62 -10.11
CA GLY A 166 21.03 -37.96 -10.06
C GLY A 166 20.86 -39.42 -10.44
N PHE A 167 19.81 -40.04 -9.92
CA PHE A 167 19.33 -41.38 -10.27
C PHE A 167 20.44 -42.45 -10.39
N GLY A 168 20.71 -43.15 -9.29
CA GLY A 168 21.65 -44.27 -9.22
C GLY A 168 21.31 -45.23 -8.08
N PRO A 169 21.96 -46.42 -8.01
CA PRO A 169 21.81 -47.32 -6.88
C PRO A 169 22.34 -46.68 -5.60
N TYR A 170 21.87 -47.15 -4.44
CA TYR A 170 22.39 -46.66 -3.15
C TYR A 170 23.89 -46.94 -3.06
N ARG A 171 24.67 -45.87 -2.85
CA ARG A 171 26.12 -45.88 -2.63
C ARG A 171 26.44 -44.83 -1.58
N GLN A 172 27.61 -44.96 -0.97
CA GLN A 172 28.11 -43.98 -0.01
C GLN A 172 29.41 -43.35 -0.49
N THR A 173 29.61 -42.09 -0.14
CA THR A 173 30.90 -41.38 -0.25
C THR A 173 31.89 -41.95 0.76
N THR A 174 33.16 -41.55 0.65
CA THR A 174 34.25 -41.98 1.54
C THR A 174 33.94 -41.70 3.02
N GLU A 175 33.15 -40.66 3.29
CA GLU A 175 32.74 -40.21 4.62
C GLU A 175 31.39 -40.80 5.09
N GLY A 176 30.84 -41.76 4.34
CA GLY A 176 29.62 -42.48 4.72
C GLY A 176 28.31 -41.76 4.40
N TRP A 177 28.33 -40.71 3.56
CA TRP A 177 27.12 -40.06 3.08
C TRP A 177 26.55 -40.76 1.85
N GLU A 178 25.23 -40.91 1.75
CA GLU A 178 24.57 -41.35 0.52
C GLU A 178 25.03 -40.46 -0.64
N GLU A 179 25.38 -41.07 -1.77
CA GLU A 179 26.18 -40.44 -2.82
C GLU A 179 25.56 -39.14 -3.37
N GLN A 180 24.24 -39.07 -3.56
CA GLN A 180 23.58 -37.83 -4.01
C GLN A 180 23.59 -36.74 -2.94
N LEU A 181 23.29 -37.09 -1.68
CA LEU A 181 23.39 -36.16 -0.55
C LEU A 181 24.83 -35.65 -0.36
N GLY A 182 25.79 -36.58 -0.42
CA GLY A 182 27.22 -36.33 -0.31
C GLY A 182 27.71 -35.36 -1.38
N VAL A 183 27.43 -35.63 -2.65
CA VAL A 183 27.91 -34.80 -3.76
C VAL A 183 27.12 -33.50 -3.92
N ASN A 184 25.78 -33.58 -4.06
CA ASN A 184 24.97 -32.42 -4.42
C ASN A 184 24.85 -31.39 -3.30
N VAL A 185 24.97 -31.82 -2.03
CA VAL A 185 24.75 -30.94 -0.88
C VAL A 185 26.05 -30.79 -0.10
N ILE A 186 26.56 -31.86 0.50
CA ILE A 186 27.64 -31.75 1.49
C ILE A 186 28.95 -31.28 0.83
N GLY A 187 29.42 -31.99 -0.19
CA GLY A 187 30.64 -31.66 -0.91
C GLY A 187 30.53 -30.33 -1.65
N THR A 188 29.39 -30.09 -2.29
CA THR A 188 29.08 -28.83 -2.99
C THR A 188 29.18 -27.61 -2.07
N PHE A 189 28.53 -27.63 -0.91
CA PHE A 189 28.56 -26.48 0.01
C PHE A 189 29.80 -26.43 0.89
N LEU A 190 30.49 -27.55 1.13
CA LEU A 190 31.82 -27.53 1.71
C LEU A 190 32.79 -26.78 0.78
N LEU A 191 32.81 -27.13 -0.51
CA LEU A 191 33.63 -26.45 -1.50
C LEU A 191 33.28 -24.96 -1.59
N ALA A 192 31.99 -24.64 -1.72
CA ALA A 192 31.50 -23.26 -1.80
C ALA A 192 31.97 -22.39 -0.61
N LEU A 193 31.94 -22.94 0.61
CA LEU A 193 32.41 -22.25 1.80
C LEU A 193 33.93 -22.09 1.82
N LEU A 194 34.69 -23.07 1.32
CA LEU A 194 36.15 -23.02 1.31
C LEU A 194 36.72 -22.09 0.23
N VAL A 195 36.00 -21.87 -0.88
CA VAL A 195 36.44 -20.93 -1.95
C VAL A 195 35.95 -19.50 -1.74
N LEU A 196 35.04 -19.28 -0.78
CA LEU A 196 34.52 -17.95 -0.47
C LEU A 196 35.62 -16.92 -0.11
N PRO A 197 36.69 -17.27 0.64
CA PRO A 197 37.81 -16.35 0.88
C PRO A 197 38.51 -15.90 -0.41
N ALA A 198 38.73 -16.78 -1.38
CA ALA A 198 39.35 -16.44 -2.66
C ALA A 198 38.46 -15.50 -3.50
N LEU A 199 37.14 -15.73 -3.49
CA LEU A 199 36.18 -14.83 -4.12
C LEU A 199 36.20 -13.44 -3.47
N ARG A 200 36.20 -13.36 -2.13
CA ARG A 200 36.28 -12.07 -1.41
C ARG A 200 37.57 -11.32 -1.70
N ARG A 201 38.71 -12.02 -1.64
CA ARG A 201 40.01 -11.47 -2.00
C ARG A 201 40.00 -10.90 -3.42
N THR A 202 39.36 -11.57 -4.36
CA THR A 202 39.17 -11.05 -5.73
C THR A 202 38.36 -9.75 -5.73
N THR A 203 37.25 -9.70 -4.98
CA THR A 203 36.43 -8.49 -4.90
C THR A 203 37.19 -7.31 -4.31
N GLU A 204 38.00 -7.55 -3.28
CA GLU A 204 38.78 -6.53 -2.58
C GLU A 204 39.95 -6.03 -3.43
N GLN A 205 40.73 -6.93 -4.03
CA GLN A 205 41.94 -6.57 -4.77
C GLN A 205 41.66 -5.95 -6.14
N HIS A 206 40.54 -6.31 -6.78
CA HIS A 206 40.23 -5.86 -8.13
C HIS A 206 39.00 -4.94 -8.22
N ASN A 207 38.36 -4.64 -7.09
CA ASN A 207 37.14 -3.84 -7.02
C ASN A 207 36.05 -4.32 -8.00
N VAL A 208 35.76 -5.62 -7.96
CA VAL A 208 34.77 -6.28 -8.83
C VAL A 208 33.75 -7.05 -8.00
N LYS A 209 32.63 -7.44 -8.61
CA LYS A 209 31.67 -8.38 -8.03
C LYS A 209 32.00 -9.80 -8.48
N ALA A 210 32.49 -10.63 -7.56
CA ALA A 210 32.72 -12.05 -7.81
C ALA A 210 31.42 -12.83 -7.59
N ARG A 211 31.26 -13.98 -8.25
CA ARG A 211 30.01 -14.75 -8.20
C ARG A 211 30.23 -16.21 -7.84
N LEU A 212 29.37 -16.72 -6.98
CA LEU A 212 29.24 -18.13 -6.63
C LEU A 212 27.85 -18.60 -7.06
N CYS A 213 27.81 -19.39 -8.13
CA CYS A 213 26.57 -19.83 -8.75
C CYS A 213 26.38 -21.35 -8.55
N VAL A 214 25.25 -21.79 -8.00
CA VAL A 214 24.95 -23.21 -7.77
C VAL A 214 23.86 -23.72 -8.72
N THR A 215 24.14 -24.78 -9.48
CA THR A 215 23.17 -25.40 -10.39
C THR A 215 22.16 -26.29 -9.63
N ALA A 216 20.94 -25.78 -9.46
CA ALA A 216 19.79 -26.47 -8.88
C ALA A 216 18.91 -27.14 -9.96
N SER A 217 17.64 -27.43 -9.64
CA SER A 217 16.69 -28.06 -10.56
C SER A 217 15.24 -27.72 -10.18
N THR A 218 14.36 -27.62 -11.18
CA THR A 218 12.89 -27.53 -10.99
C THR A 218 12.31 -28.78 -10.30
N ALA A 219 13.05 -29.90 -10.30
CA ALA A 219 12.69 -31.09 -9.53
C ALA A 219 12.54 -30.82 -8.03
N SER A 220 13.14 -29.73 -7.51
CA SER A 220 12.97 -29.27 -6.12
C SER A 220 11.52 -29.00 -5.73
N HIS A 221 10.67 -28.52 -6.67
CA HIS A 221 9.25 -28.27 -6.43
C HIS A 221 8.44 -29.55 -6.13
N LEU A 222 8.99 -30.71 -6.51
CA LEU A 222 8.34 -32.01 -6.37
C LEU A 222 8.87 -32.82 -5.18
N ALA A 223 9.76 -32.26 -4.37
CA ALA A 223 10.35 -32.93 -3.22
C ALA A 223 9.31 -33.11 -2.09
N ARG A 224 9.22 -34.31 -1.52
CA ARG A 224 8.31 -34.58 -0.39
C ARG A 224 8.86 -34.11 0.95
N PHE A 225 10.19 -34.16 1.07
CA PHE A 225 10.95 -33.76 2.26
C PHE A 225 10.35 -34.34 3.56
N SER A 226 10.25 -35.66 3.61
CA SER A 226 9.62 -36.39 4.72
C SER A 226 10.37 -36.24 6.04
N GLU A 227 11.70 -36.12 5.99
CA GLU A 227 12.60 -36.05 7.15
C GLU A 227 12.70 -34.65 7.78
N ARG A 228 11.89 -33.68 7.33
CA ARG A 228 12.00 -32.26 7.74
C ARG A 228 11.84 -32.01 9.24
N ASN A 229 11.14 -32.89 9.94
CA ASN A 229 10.86 -32.77 11.38
C ASN A 229 11.85 -33.56 12.25
N GLU A 230 12.83 -34.23 11.65
CA GLU A 230 13.80 -35.05 12.37
C GLU A 230 14.83 -34.16 13.12
N PRO A 231 15.21 -34.50 14.36
CA PRO A 231 16.15 -33.69 15.15
C PRO A 231 17.54 -33.59 14.50
N HIS A 232 17.89 -34.55 13.66
CA HIS A 232 19.11 -34.58 12.86
C HIS A 232 18.79 -34.85 11.39
N VAL A 233 18.12 -33.90 10.73
CA VAL A 233 17.63 -33.98 9.35
C VAL A 233 18.62 -34.63 8.38
N LEU A 234 19.88 -34.17 8.30
CA LEU A 234 20.86 -34.76 7.37
C LEU A 234 21.19 -36.23 7.69
N LYS A 235 21.23 -36.62 8.97
CA LYS A 235 21.47 -38.03 9.35
C LYS A 235 20.26 -38.89 9.01
N ALA A 236 19.04 -38.38 9.22
CA ALA A 236 17.81 -39.09 8.86
C ALA A 236 17.70 -39.28 7.34
N ILE A 237 18.00 -38.23 6.58
CA ILE A 237 18.11 -38.30 5.11
C ILE A 237 19.16 -39.36 4.73
N ASN A 238 20.34 -39.35 5.35
CA ASN A 238 21.41 -40.31 5.05
C ASN A 238 21.02 -41.78 5.32
N ALA A 239 20.25 -42.02 6.38
CA ALA A 239 19.80 -43.34 6.78
C ALA A 239 18.67 -43.89 5.87
N ASN A 240 17.93 -43.01 5.20
CA ASN A 240 16.84 -43.42 4.32
C ASN A 240 17.37 -44.04 3.01
N THR A 241 17.08 -45.32 2.79
CA THR A 241 17.50 -46.07 1.60
C THR A 241 16.51 -45.94 0.43
N ASN A 242 15.34 -45.32 0.63
CA ASN A 242 14.38 -45.06 -0.43
C ASN A 242 14.80 -43.83 -1.26
N LEU A 243 15.35 -44.09 -2.45
CA LEU A 243 15.92 -43.06 -3.31
C LEU A 243 14.90 -42.35 -4.22
N SER A 244 13.62 -42.71 -4.18
CA SER A 244 12.61 -42.19 -5.11
C SER A 244 12.41 -40.66 -5.03
N ASP A 245 12.64 -40.07 -3.85
CA ASP A 245 12.58 -38.62 -3.63
C ASP A 245 13.98 -37.96 -3.54
N ARG A 246 15.05 -38.75 -3.54
CA ARG A 246 16.39 -38.28 -3.14
C ARG A 246 16.89 -37.13 -3.99
N TYR A 247 16.83 -37.26 -5.31
CA TYR A 247 17.32 -36.22 -6.21
C TYR A 247 16.57 -34.90 -6.00
N LYS A 248 15.22 -34.95 -5.98
CA LYS A 248 14.33 -33.80 -5.74
C LYS A 248 14.67 -33.11 -4.43
N LEU A 249 14.82 -33.91 -3.37
CA LEU A 249 15.18 -33.43 -2.04
C LEU A 249 16.56 -32.77 -2.02
N THR A 250 17.59 -33.36 -2.63
CA THR A 250 18.92 -32.72 -2.69
C THR A 250 18.89 -31.38 -3.43
N LYS A 251 18.08 -31.25 -4.48
CA LYS A 251 17.90 -30.00 -5.22
C LYS A 251 17.12 -28.94 -4.42
N LEU A 252 16.14 -29.35 -3.62
CA LEU A 252 15.48 -28.46 -2.65
C LEU A 252 16.48 -27.95 -1.60
N LEU A 253 17.29 -28.84 -1.02
CA LEU A 253 18.31 -28.46 -0.04
C LEU A 253 19.34 -27.47 -0.61
N GLN A 254 19.74 -27.62 -1.88
CA GLN A 254 20.61 -26.65 -2.55
C GLN A 254 20.01 -25.23 -2.53
N ILE A 255 18.75 -25.07 -2.91
CA ILE A 255 18.08 -23.75 -2.93
C ILE A 255 18.00 -23.16 -1.52
N MET A 256 17.64 -23.97 -0.52
CA MET A 256 17.55 -23.52 0.87
C MET A 256 18.92 -23.05 1.41
N ILE A 257 19.98 -23.81 1.15
CA ILE A 257 21.33 -23.45 1.62
C ILE A 257 21.86 -22.23 0.87
N VAL A 258 21.63 -22.09 -0.44
CA VAL A 258 22.02 -20.90 -1.21
C VAL A 258 21.37 -19.64 -0.65
N ARG A 259 20.06 -19.67 -0.35
CA ARG A 259 19.36 -18.53 0.27
C ARG A 259 20.00 -18.14 1.61
N GLN A 260 20.25 -19.12 2.47
CA GLN A 260 20.88 -18.86 3.76
C GLN A 260 22.32 -18.37 3.61
N LEU A 261 23.08 -18.93 2.66
CA LEU A 261 24.45 -18.52 2.38
C LEU A 261 24.49 -17.08 1.88
N ALA A 262 23.63 -16.70 0.94
CA ALA A 262 23.54 -15.32 0.45
C ALA A 262 23.26 -14.31 1.57
N LEU A 263 22.32 -14.62 2.48
CA LEU A 263 22.03 -13.79 3.65
C LEU A 263 23.21 -13.71 4.62
N THR A 264 23.88 -14.83 4.88
CA THR A 264 24.98 -14.92 5.85
C THR A 264 26.23 -14.21 5.33
N THR A 265 26.53 -14.37 4.04
CA THR A 265 27.64 -13.70 3.35
C THR A 265 27.51 -12.19 3.48
N ARG A 266 26.34 -11.61 3.17
CA ARG A 266 26.03 -10.17 3.36
C ARG A 266 26.20 -9.69 4.81
N LYS A 267 25.79 -10.48 5.80
CA LYS A 267 25.91 -10.09 7.22
C LYS A 267 27.35 -10.12 7.73
N SER A 268 28.20 -10.98 7.16
CA SER A 268 29.56 -11.20 7.68
C SER A 268 30.58 -10.14 7.26
N SER A 269 30.27 -9.26 6.29
CA SER A 269 31.08 -8.10 5.94
C SER A 269 30.22 -7.01 5.28
N LYS A 270 30.35 -5.76 5.74
CA LYS A 270 29.61 -4.60 5.21
C LYS A 270 29.97 -4.25 3.76
N ASN A 271 31.13 -4.73 3.28
CA ASN A 271 31.64 -4.49 1.92
C ASN A 271 31.72 -5.79 1.10
N ASP A 272 30.95 -6.83 1.45
CA ASP A 272 30.99 -8.10 0.72
C ASP A 272 30.36 -7.97 -0.68
N ASN A 273 31.20 -7.95 -1.70
CA ASN A 273 30.81 -7.85 -3.10
C ASN A 273 30.68 -9.23 -3.79
N VAL A 274 30.62 -10.33 -3.02
CA VAL A 274 30.36 -11.67 -3.56
C VAL A 274 28.87 -11.93 -3.72
N ILE A 275 28.44 -12.16 -4.95
CA ILE A 275 27.06 -12.55 -5.27
C ILE A 275 26.94 -14.07 -5.15
N VAL A 276 25.99 -14.53 -4.34
CA VAL A 276 25.65 -15.96 -4.21
C VAL A 276 24.26 -16.18 -4.82
N ASN A 277 24.16 -16.99 -5.87
CA ASN A 277 22.89 -17.28 -6.53
C ASN A 277 22.77 -18.77 -6.91
N SER A 278 21.58 -19.16 -7.36
CA SER A 278 21.31 -20.49 -7.90
C SER A 278 20.43 -20.40 -9.14
N ILE A 279 20.61 -21.34 -10.07
CA ILE A 279 19.80 -21.43 -11.30
C ILE A 279 19.28 -22.83 -11.52
N HIS A 280 18.32 -22.99 -12.43
CA HIS A 280 17.97 -24.29 -12.98
C HIS A 280 18.01 -24.26 -14.52
N PRO A 281 18.58 -25.29 -15.17
CA PRO A 281 18.69 -25.32 -16.64
C PRO A 281 17.41 -25.83 -17.32
N GLY A 282 16.39 -26.24 -16.55
CA GLY A 282 15.25 -27.01 -17.06
C GLY A 282 15.63 -28.47 -17.35
N LEU A 283 14.75 -29.20 -18.05
CA LEU A 283 15.05 -30.56 -18.50
C LEU A 283 16.06 -30.51 -19.64
N CYS A 284 17.28 -31.00 -19.40
CA CYS A 284 18.36 -31.03 -20.39
C CYS A 284 18.83 -32.47 -20.64
N SER A 285 19.12 -32.78 -21.90
CA SER A 285 19.68 -34.07 -22.34
C SER A 285 21.14 -34.17 -21.91
N THR A 286 21.37 -34.49 -20.64
CA THR A 286 22.68 -34.59 -20.00
C THR A 286 22.97 -36.03 -19.55
N ASP A 287 24.23 -36.32 -19.26
CA ASP A 287 24.67 -37.63 -18.74
C ASP A 287 24.17 -37.96 -17.32
N LEU A 288 23.27 -37.14 -16.75
CA LEU A 288 22.67 -37.35 -15.44
C LEU A 288 21.93 -38.70 -15.32
N PHE A 289 21.45 -39.25 -16.45
CA PHE A 289 20.71 -40.52 -16.50
C PHE A 289 21.57 -41.73 -16.90
N ARG A 290 22.90 -41.60 -16.90
CA ARG A 290 23.85 -42.65 -17.33
C ARG A 290 23.76 -43.96 -16.56
N SER A 291 23.14 -43.96 -15.38
CA SER A 291 22.99 -45.11 -14.48
C SER A 291 21.74 -45.97 -14.75
N PHE A 292 20.89 -45.62 -15.72
CA PHE A 292 19.72 -46.44 -16.08
C PHE A 292 20.15 -47.78 -16.71
N ALA A 293 19.45 -48.86 -16.34
CA ALA A 293 19.66 -50.19 -16.92
C ALA A 293 19.42 -50.17 -18.44
N LEU A 294 20.20 -50.96 -19.19
CA LEU A 294 20.23 -50.98 -20.66
C LEU A 294 18.83 -50.97 -21.36
N PRO A 295 17.84 -51.79 -20.95
CA PRO A 295 16.54 -51.84 -21.65
C PRO A 295 15.67 -50.59 -21.45
N LEU A 296 15.91 -49.78 -20.41
CA LEU A 296 15.22 -48.51 -20.16
C LEU A 296 15.98 -47.30 -20.73
N ARG A 297 17.27 -47.47 -21.06
CA ARG A 297 18.15 -46.39 -21.51
C ARG A 297 17.83 -45.92 -22.93
N ILE A 298 17.54 -46.82 -23.86
CA ILE A 298 17.33 -46.49 -25.28
C ILE A 298 16.02 -45.71 -25.51
N PRO A 299 14.83 -46.15 -25.01
CA PRO A 299 13.59 -45.39 -25.19
C PRO A 299 13.65 -44.03 -24.48
N HIS A 300 14.26 -43.99 -23.30
CA HIS A 300 14.44 -42.76 -22.52
C HIS A 300 15.37 -41.75 -23.23
N GLN A 301 16.45 -42.20 -23.88
CA GLN A 301 17.32 -41.31 -24.66
C GLN A 301 16.62 -40.77 -25.92
N VAL A 302 15.72 -41.53 -26.54
CA VAL A 302 14.92 -41.05 -27.68
C VAL A 302 13.89 -40.01 -27.21
N ILE A 303 13.20 -40.27 -26.10
CA ILE A 303 12.24 -39.33 -25.50
C ILE A 303 12.94 -38.03 -25.08
N LEU A 304 14.06 -38.10 -24.35
CA LEU A 304 14.83 -36.92 -23.95
C LEU A 304 15.36 -36.12 -25.15
N LYS A 305 15.69 -36.76 -26.28
CA LYS A 305 16.06 -36.01 -27.50
C LYS A 305 14.89 -35.21 -28.10
N ILE A 306 13.65 -35.60 -27.81
CA ILE A 306 12.44 -34.93 -28.30
C ILE A 306 11.95 -33.87 -27.31
N ILE A 307 12.06 -34.11 -26.00
CA ILE A 307 11.46 -33.24 -24.97
C ILE A 307 12.46 -32.47 -24.11
N ALA A 308 13.77 -32.76 -24.18
CA ALA A 308 14.78 -32.10 -23.35
C ALA A 308 15.67 -31.18 -24.20
N ARG A 309 16.10 -30.08 -23.60
CA ARG A 309 17.03 -29.13 -24.23
C ARG A 309 18.40 -29.74 -24.43
N SER A 310 19.14 -29.27 -25.43
CA SER A 310 20.55 -29.64 -25.58
C SER A 310 21.36 -29.12 -24.38
N PRO A 311 22.48 -29.77 -24.03
CA PRO A 311 23.41 -29.25 -23.03
C PRO A 311 23.86 -27.81 -23.34
N GLU A 312 24.03 -27.48 -24.62
CA GLU A 312 24.43 -26.14 -25.05
C GLU A 312 23.36 -25.12 -24.65
N MET A 313 22.10 -25.34 -25.05
CA MET A 313 20.96 -24.49 -24.69
C MET A 313 20.80 -24.36 -23.17
N GLY A 314 20.91 -25.46 -22.44
CA GLY A 314 20.83 -25.46 -20.98
C GLY A 314 21.96 -24.67 -20.32
N SER A 315 23.18 -24.74 -20.88
CA SER A 315 24.35 -24.05 -20.33
C SER A 315 24.28 -22.53 -20.44
N ARG A 316 23.45 -22.01 -21.34
CA ARG A 316 23.17 -20.56 -21.44
C ARG A 316 22.61 -19.99 -20.12
N THR A 317 21.87 -20.80 -19.36
CA THR A 317 21.36 -20.40 -18.03
C THR A 317 22.47 -20.26 -16.98
N LEU A 318 23.57 -21.01 -17.10
CA LEU A 318 24.74 -20.86 -16.24
C LEU A 318 25.45 -19.53 -16.52
N LEU A 319 25.49 -19.10 -17.79
CA LEU A 319 26.04 -17.79 -18.15
C LEU A 319 25.11 -16.65 -17.74
N ALA A 320 23.79 -16.82 -17.85
CA ALA A 320 22.84 -15.86 -17.30
C ALA A 320 23.06 -15.67 -15.79
N ALA A 321 23.30 -16.75 -15.04
CA ALA A 321 23.66 -16.68 -13.61
C ALA A 321 24.96 -15.90 -13.35
N ALA A 322 25.92 -16.01 -14.27
CA ALA A 322 27.19 -15.28 -14.20
C ALA A 322 27.03 -13.80 -14.60
N LEU A 323 26.11 -13.45 -15.49
CA LEU A 323 25.97 -12.08 -16.00
C LEU A 323 24.99 -11.22 -15.18
N THR A 324 23.96 -11.82 -14.58
CA THR A 324 22.91 -11.10 -13.84
C THR A 324 23.44 -10.34 -12.61
N LEU A 325 22.84 -9.17 -12.35
CA LEU A 325 22.98 -8.40 -11.11
C LEU A 325 22.11 -9.06 -10.03
N ALA A 326 22.61 -9.18 -8.80
CA ALA A 326 22.07 -10.06 -7.77
C ALA A 326 20.59 -9.82 -7.39
N GLY A 327 19.70 -10.66 -7.91
CA GLY A 327 18.34 -10.91 -7.44
C GLY A 327 18.03 -12.41 -7.56
N SER A 328 17.34 -13.00 -6.59
CA SER A 328 17.02 -14.43 -6.62
C SER A 328 15.97 -14.68 -7.71
N VAL A 329 16.35 -15.29 -8.84
CA VAL A 329 15.39 -15.77 -9.84
C VAL A 329 14.80 -17.08 -9.31
N HIS A 330 13.67 -17.00 -8.61
CA HIS A 330 12.78 -18.15 -8.47
C HIS A 330 12.08 -18.34 -9.81
N ALA A 331 12.63 -19.18 -10.68
CA ALA A 331 11.89 -19.63 -11.86
C ALA A 331 10.89 -20.72 -11.44
N SER A 332 9.88 -20.30 -10.68
CA SER A 332 8.59 -20.98 -10.58
C SER A 332 7.66 -20.29 -11.57
N GLY A 333 7.60 -20.76 -12.82
CA GLY A 333 6.46 -20.56 -13.72
C GLY A 333 5.84 -19.17 -13.86
N VAL A 334 6.54 -18.09 -13.49
CA VAL A 334 6.24 -16.72 -13.90
C VAL A 334 7.14 -16.48 -15.09
N ASP A 335 6.53 -16.04 -16.17
CA ASP A 335 7.07 -15.99 -17.51
C ASP A 335 8.51 -15.46 -17.57
N ALA A 336 9.41 -16.31 -18.06
CA ALA A 336 10.74 -15.91 -18.49
C ALA A 336 10.72 -15.21 -19.86
N ASP A 337 9.59 -14.59 -20.20
CA ASP A 337 9.46 -13.63 -21.30
C ASP A 337 9.62 -12.18 -20.81
N ASP A 338 9.52 -11.89 -19.50
CA ASP A 338 9.71 -10.53 -18.96
C ASP A 338 11.17 -10.14 -18.66
N ALA A 339 12.13 -11.06 -18.79
CA ALA A 339 13.54 -10.79 -18.46
C ALA A 339 14.46 -10.63 -19.69
N CYS A 340 13.92 -10.66 -20.91
CA CYS A 340 14.66 -10.46 -22.15
C CYS A 340 13.87 -9.71 -23.25
N GLU A 341 12.79 -9.01 -22.91
CA GLU A 341 12.60 -7.71 -23.56
C GLU A 341 13.67 -6.81 -22.95
N GLY A 342 14.53 -6.19 -23.77
CA GLY A 342 15.35 -5.09 -23.25
C GLY A 342 14.40 -4.13 -22.53
N ALA A 343 14.72 -3.72 -21.30
CA ALA A 343 13.82 -2.87 -20.52
C ALA A 343 13.33 -1.75 -21.43
N SER A 344 12.02 -1.74 -21.71
CA SER A 344 11.45 -0.74 -22.58
C SER A 344 11.67 0.62 -21.91
N PRO A 345 12.17 1.63 -22.64
CA PRO A 345 12.37 2.96 -22.08
C PRO A 345 11.10 3.46 -21.39
N ALA A 346 11.27 3.93 -20.15
CA ALA A 346 10.21 4.48 -19.34
C ALA A 346 9.75 5.83 -19.90
N ASP A 347 8.48 6.16 -19.71
CA ASP A 347 7.96 7.49 -20.04
C ASP A 347 8.46 8.52 -19.01
N THR A 348 8.50 8.12 -17.74
CA THR A 348 8.98 8.94 -16.63
C THR A 348 9.84 8.13 -15.66
N ILE A 349 10.94 8.71 -15.20
CA ILE A 349 11.73 8.19 -14.08
C ILE A 349 11.78 9.19 -12.93
N PHE A 350 11.84 8.65 -11.71
CA PHE A 350 12.11 9.37 -10.48
C PHE A 350 13.48 8.97 -9.97
N ARG A 351 14.28 9.95 -9.56
CA ARG A 351 15.64 9.71 -9.08
C ARG A 351 16.00 10.62 -7.91
N ASN A 352 17.07 10.28 -7.21
CA ASN A 352 17.64 11.05 -6.10
C ASN A 352 16.60 11.42 -5.03
N GLY A 353 15.86 10.44 -4.51
CA GLY A 353 14.88 10.70 -3.43
C GLY A 353 14.79 9.59 -2.39
N SER A 354 13.91 9.81 -1.40
CA SER A 354 13.55 8.84 -0.37
C SER A 354 12.20 8.20 -0.70
N ILE A 355 12.21 7.03 -1.33
CA ILE A 355 10.97 6.36 -1.74
C ILE A 355 10.57 5.35 -0.67
N SER A 356 9.38 5.51 -0.11
CA SER A 356 8.77 4.52 0.81
C SER A 356 7.67 3.77 0.07
N THR A 357 7.85 2.47 -0.17
CA THR A 357 6.97 1.76 -1.13
C THR A 357 5.61 1.38 -0.57
N MET A 358 5.44 1.33 0.76
CA MET A 358 4.26 0.72 1.43
C MET A 358 3.99 -0.74 1.03
N ASP A 359 4.97 -1.44 0.45
CA ASP A 359 4.88 -2.89 0.29
C ASP A 359 4.80 -3.58 1.66
N LYS A 360 4.63 -4.90 1.65
CA LYS A 360 4.55 -5.69 2.89
C LYS A 360 5.77 -5.53 3.80
N GLY A 361 6.94 -5.20 3.25
CA GLY A 361 8.19 -5.03 4.00
C GLY A 361 8.55 -3.59 4.35
N LEU A 362 7.73 -2.62 3.93
CA LEU A 362 8.06 -1.19 3.97
C LEU A 362 9.43 -0.91 3.32
N SER A 363 9.64 -1.45 2.12
CA SER A 363 10.91 -1.27 1.41
C SER A 363 11.22 0.20 1.16
N LYS A 364 12.51 0.56 1.27
CA LYS A 364 13.03 1.87 0.89
C LYS A 364 13.74 1.77 -0.46
N ALA A 365 13.52 2.76 -1.31
CA ALA A 365 14.13 2.89 -2.63
C ALA A 365 14.61 4.33 -2.86
N SER A 366 15.45 4.52 -3.88
CA SER A 366 15.94 5.84 -4.28
C SER A 366 15.57 6.23 -5.70
N ALA A 367 14.93 5.31 -6.43
CA ALA A 367 14.55 5.47 -7.83
C ALA A 367 13.32 4.64 -8.20
N MET A 368 12.54 5.14 -9.15
CA MET A 368 11.35 4.48 -9.71
C MET A 368 11.24 4.78 -11.21
N ALA A 369 10.74 3.85 -12.02
CA ALA A 369 10.45 4.07 -13.44
C ALA A 369 9.00 3.71 -13.75
N VAL A 370 8.38 4.50 -14.64
CA VAL A 370 6.96 4.40 -15.02
C VAL A 370 6.85 4.30 -16.53
N LYS A 371 6.08 3.32 -17.01
CA LYS A 371 5.76 3.10 -18.43
C LYS A 371 4.29 2.77 -18.59
N ASP A 372 3.61 3.44 -19.52
CA ASP A 372 2.19 3.25 -19.82
C ASP A 372 1.33 3.27 -18.54
N GLY A 373 1.68 4.17 -17.62
CA GLY A 373 1.03 4.35 -16.33
C GLY A 373 1.31 3.30 -15.26
N ASN A 374 2.14 2.31 -15.53
CA ASN A 374 2.55 1.26 -14.61
C ASN A 374 3.98 1.48 -14.11
N ILE A 375 4.23 1.13 -12.86
CA ILE A 375 5.57 1.09 -12.28
C ILE A 375 6.28 -0.13 -12.87
N THR A 376 7.38 0.10 -13.58
CA THR A 376 8.21 -0.97 -14.18
C THR A 376 9.49 -1.21 -13.41
N TYR A 377 9.90 -0.27 -12.56
CA TYR A 377 11.07 -0.38 -11.70
C TYR A 377 10.87 0.38 -10.39
N VAL A 378 11.31 -0.19 -9.28
CA VAL A 378 11.49 0.51 -8.01
C VAL A 378 12.72 -0.08 -7.31
N GLY A 379 13.68 0.77 -6.94
CA GLY A 379 14.94 0.30 -6.40
C GLY A 379 16.00 1.38 -6.27
N HIS A 380 17.25 1.03 -6.57
CA HIS A 380 18.39 1.94 -6.47
C HIS A 380 18.62 2.67 -7.79
N GLU A 381 19.09 3.92 -7.75
CA GLU A 381 19.33 4.73 -8.97
C GLU A 381 20.20 4.02 -10.02
N SER A 382 21.16 3.22 -9.59
CA SER A 382 22.03 2.46 -10.49
C SER A 382 21.30 1.48 -11.42
N GLY A 383 20.04 1.13 -11.11
CA GLY A 383 19.19 0.30 -11.95
C GLY A 383 18.36 1.07 -12.98
N LEU A 384 18.38 2.41 -12.98
CA LEU A 384 17.62 3.22 -13.93
C LEU A 384 18.22 3.24 -15.35
N ALA A 385 19.49 2.89 -15.51
CA ALA A 385 20.20 3.01 -16.79
C ALA A 385 19.49 2.29 -17.94
N ASP A 386 18.86 1.15 -17.65
CA ASP A 386 18.15 0.34 -18.65
C ASP A 386 16.78 0.92 -19.03
N TYR A 387 16.28 1.92 -18.31
CA TYR A 387 14.94 2.51 -18.49
C TYR A 387 14.97 3.90 -19.12
N ILE A 388 16.15 4.43 -19.48
CA ILE A 388 16.31 5.80 -19.97
C ILE A 388 16.60 5.80 -21.47
N ASP A 389 15.80 6.56 -22.23
CA ASP A 389 16.12 6.97 -23.59
C ASP A 389 15.98 8.50 -23.77
N GLN A 390 16.01 8.95 -25.02
CA GLN A 390 15.88 10.37 -25.38
C GLN A 390 14.48 10.96 -25.15
N ASN A 391 13.46 10.13 -24.93
CA ASN A 391 12.07 10.51 -24.69
C ASN A 391 11.66 10.36 -23.21
N THR A 392 12.48 9.70 -22.40
CA THR A 392 12.24 9.53 -20.97
C THR A 392 12.30 10.87 -20.23
N THR A 393 11.21 11.23 -19.57
CA THR A 393 11.13 12.38 -18.68
C THR A 393 11.79 12.05 -17.34
N THR A 394 12.65 12.94 -16.83
CA THR A 394 13.34 12.73 -15.55
C THR A 394 12.85 13.71 -14.49
N ILE A 395 12.20 13.17 -13.45
CA ILE A 395 11.85 13.92 -12.23
C ILE A 395 12.95 13.70 -11.19
N ASN A 396 13.67 14.78 -10.86
CA ASN A 396 14.65 14.78 -9.78
C ASN A 396 13.96 15.13 -8.46
N LEU A 397 13.95 14.20 -7.51
CA LEU A 397 13.31 14.41 -6.20
C LEU A 397 14.13 15.37 -5.31
N GLY A 398 15.43 15.55 -5.58
CA GLY A 398 16.27 16.45 -4.80
C GLY A 398 16.40 16.05 -3.32
N GLY A 399 16.34 14.75 -3.03
CA GLY A 399 16.32 14.17 -1.69
C GLY A 399 14.93 14.11 -1.06
N ARG A 400 13.89 14.68 -1.68
CA ARG A 400 12.51 14.65 -1.17
C ARG A 400 11.93 13.24 -1.16
N ALA A 401 10.87 13.07 -0.37
CA ALA A 401 10.20 11.79 -0.23
C ALA A 401 9.15 11.56 -1.31
N LEU A 402 9.08 10.32 -1.79
CA LEU A 402 8.03 9.81 -2.65
C LEU A 402 7.29 8.69 -1.91
N ILE A 403 5.98 8.79 -1.83
CA ILE A 403 5.10 7.77 -1.22
C ILE A 403 3.95 7.43 -2.18
N PRO A 404 3.21 6.32 -1.96
CA PRO A 404 2.00 6.05 -2.74
C PRO A 404 1.00 7.20 -2.61
N GLY A 405 0.20 7.41 -3.66
CA GLY A 405 -0.94 8.31 -3.59
C GLY A 405 -1.91 7.93 -2.48
N LEU A 406 -2.52 8.93 -1.85
CA LEU A 406 -3.43 8.72 -0.73
C LEU A 406 -4.77 8.17 -1.23
N VAL A 407 -5.32 7.24 -0.46
CA VAL A 407 -6.60 6.57 -0.70
C VAL A 407 -7.53 6.88 0.48
N ASP A 408 -8.52 7.70 0.20
CA ASP A 408 -9.55 8.05 1.18
C ASP A 408 -10.80 7.19 0.94
N ALA A 409 -11.05 6.23 1.82
CA ALA A 409 -12.15 5.26 1.67
C ALA A 409 -13.49 5.76 2.24
N HIS A 410 -13.58 7.02 2.69
CA HIS A 410 -14.84 7.58 3.17
C HIS A 410 -14.85 9.10 3.09
N MET A 411 -15.56 9.65 2.11
CA MET A 411 -15.83 11.09 2.02
C MET A 411 -17.18 11.39 1.36
N HIS A 412 -17.57 12.66 1.38
CA HIS A 412 -18.75 13.20 0.70
C HIS A 412 -18.33 14.24 -0.35
N LEU A 413 -17.61 13.78 -1.38
CA LEU A 413 -17.04 14.58 -2.46
C LEU A 413 -18.03 15.61 -3.05
N GLN A 414 -19.25 15.21 -3.37
CA GLN A 414 -20.22 16.15 -3.97
C GLN A 414 -20.59 17.27 -2.99
N SER A 415 -20.81 16.93 -1.72
CA SER A 415 -21.12 17.89 -0.67
C SER A 415 -19.93 18.83 -0.41
N GLY A 416 -18.71 18.28 -0.33
CA GLY A 416 -17.48 19.05 -0.20
C GLY A 416 -17.27 20.01 -1.36
N GLY A 417 -17.46 19.54 -2.59
CA GLY A 417 -17.41 20.34 -3.81
C GLY A 417 -18.42 21.48 -3.82
N LEU A 418 -19.68 21.21 -3.45
CA LEU A 418 -20.71 22.24 -3.34
C LEU A 418 -20.33 23.28 -2.27
N GLY A 419 -19.79 22.83 -1.15
CA GLY A 419 -19.33 23.70 -0.08
C GLY A 419 -18.19 24.64 -0.46
N LEU A 420 -17.39 24.31 -1.49
CA LEU A 420 -16.38 25.20 -2.05
C LEU A 420 -16.98 26.31 -2.94
N LEU A 421 -18.24 26.16 -3.37
CA LEU A 421 -18.96 27.13 -4.21
C LEU A 421 -19.95 27.99 -3.42
N GLN A 422 -20.21 27.63 -2.17
CA GLN A 422 -21.16 28.27 -1.26
C GLN A 422 -20.48 29.32 -0.36
N CYS A 423 -21.28 30.13 0.33
CA CYS A 423 -20.77 30.96 1.41
C CYS A 423 -20.32 30.06 2.56
N ASN A 424 -19.08 30.21 3.02
CA ASN A 424 -18.45 29.24 3.90
C ASN A 424 -17.76 29.95 5.07
N LEU A 425 -18.22 29.65 6.28
CA LEU A 425 -17.65 30.21 7.52
C LEU A 425 -16.33 29.53 7.94
N ASN A 426 -15.86 28.57 7.13
CA ASN A 426 -14.54 27.94 7.22
C ASN A 426 -14.21 27.35 8.59
N TYR A 427 -15.22 26.82 9.29
CA TYR A 427 -15.05 26.16 10.59
C TYR A 427 -14.43 27.10 11.64
N GLN A 428 -14.49 28.42 11.43
CA GLN A 428 -13.85 29.40 12.28
C GLN A 428 -14.70 29.69 13.52
N PRO A 429 -14.09 29.87 14.70
CA PRO A 429 -14.79 30.20 15.94
C PRO A 429 -15.16 31.69 15.97
N LEU A 430 -16.08 32.10 15.09
CA LEU A 430 -16.47 33.48 14.89
C LEU A 430 -17.42 33.99 15.99
N THR A 431 -17.36 35.28 16.25
CA THR A 431 -18.43 36.02 16.95
C THR A 431 -19.63 36.24 16.02
N TRP A 432 -20.79 36.57 16.58
CA TRP A 432 -21.95 36.92 15.78
C TRP A 432 -21.68 38.08 14.82
N GLU A 433 -20.97 39.12 15.26
CA GLU A 433 -20.64 40.28 14.43
C GLU A 433 -19.78 39.88 13.22
N GLN A 434 -18.81 38.99 13.41
CA GLN A 434 -17.97 38.46 12.34
C GLN A 434 -18.78 37.56 11.39
N THR A 435 -19.62 36.68 11.94
CA THR A 435 -20.52 35.82 11.14
C THR A 435 -21.47 36.66 10.30
N ALA A 436 -22.15 37.63 10.90
CA ALA A 436 -23.09 38.53 10.22
C ALA A 436 -22.39 39.32 9.11
N ALA A 437 -21.22 39.90 9.39
CA ALA A 437 -20.44 40.63 8.38
C ALA A 437 -20.03 39.74 7.21
N HIS A 438 -19.65 38.48 7.48
CA HIS A 438 -19.31 37.52 6.43
C HIS A 438 -20.52 37.14 5.58
N ILE A 439 -21.66 36.83 6.21
CA ILE A 439 -22.90 36.49 5.50
C ILE A 439 -23.37 37.68 4.65
N SER A 440 -23.31 38.91 5.18
CA SER A 440 -23.60 40.12 4.40
C SER A 440 -22.66 40.28 3.19
N GLY A 441 -21.37 40.00 3.37
CA GLY A 441 -20.38 40.02 2.29
C GLY A 441 -20.72 39.01 1.19
N CYS A 442 -20.97 37.76 1.57
CA CYS A 442 -21.40 36.71 0.64
C CYS A 442 -22.69 37.08 -0.10
N ALA A 443 -23.69 37.62 0.62
CA ALA A 443 -24.96 38.01 0.04
C ALA A 443 -24.79 39.12 -1.01
N ALA A 444 -23.90 40.08 -0.76
CA ALA A 444 -23.58 41.16 -1.68
C ALA A 444 -22.81 40.67 -2.91
N GLU A 445 -21.87 39.73 -2.75
CA GLU A 445 -21.09 39.17 -3.85
C GLU A 445 -21.90 38.23 -4.74
N ASP A 446 -22.75 37.39 -4.14
CA ASP A 446 -23.65 36.50 -4.87
C ASP A 446 -24.67 37.28 -5.71
N GLY A 447 -25.10 38.46 -5.26
CA GLY A 447 -25.98 39.36 -6.00
C GLY A 447 -27.38 38.80 -6.27
N GLY A 448 -27.77 37.72 -5.59
CA GLY A 448 -29.07 37.08 -5.74
C GLY A 448 -30.24 38.02 -5.43
N ALA A 449 -31.31 37.91 -6.23
CA ALA A 449 -32.51 38.73 -6.09
C ALA A 449 -33.29 38.43 -4.79
N ASP A 450 -34.16 39.34 -4.38
CA ASP A 450 -35.10 39.12 -3.27
C ASP A 450 -35.87 37.81 -3.46
N GLY A 451 -36.07 37.05 -2.38
CA GLY A 451 -36.71 35.73 -2.40
C GLY A 451 -35.82 34.58 -2.87
N THR A 452 -34.59 34.81 -3.36
CA THR A 452 -33.66 33.73 -3.70
C THR A 452 -32.88 33.25 -2.46
N TRP A 453 -32.69 31.94 -2.33
CA TRP A 453 -32.00 31.34 -1.19
C TRP A 453 -30.53 31.75 -1.11
N LEU A 454 -30.05 31.95 0.12
CA LEU A 454 -28.63 32.01 0.45
C LEU A 454 -28.34 30.92 1.47
N GLU A 455 -27.56 29.92 1.05
CA GLU A 455 -27.05 28.88 1.93
C GLU A 455 -25.64 29.23 2.37
N VAL A 456 -25.41 29.15 3.69
CA VAL A 456 -24.13 29.37 4.35
C VAL A 456 -23.77 28.09 5.09
N ILE A 457 -22.51 27.67 5.06
CA ILE A 457 -22.10 26.38 5.64
C ILE A 457 -20.91 26.51 6.61
N ASN A 458 -20.66 25.43 7.34
CA ASN A 458 -19.53 25.22 8.23
C ASN A 458 -19.44 26.25 9.37
N MET A 459 -20.58 26.61 9.93
CA MET A 459 -20.65 27.39 11.17
C MET A 459 -20.15 26.53 12.34
N ASP A 460 -19.18 27.02 13.11
CA ASP A 460 -18.90 26.46 14.44
C ASP A 460 -19.94 26.99 15.43
N TYR A 461 -21.07 26.28 15.54
CA TYR A 461 -22.20 26.71 16.36
C TYR A 461 -21.84 26.83 17.84
N ALA A 462 -21.07 25.86 18.37
CA ALA A 462 -20.68 25.84 19.77
C ALA A 462 -19.84 27.07 20.16
N SER A 463 -18.82 27.40 19.35
CA SER A 463 -18.02 28.61 19.57
C SER A 463 -18.84 29.88 19.39
N LEU A 464 -19.73 29.92 18.39
CA LEU A 464 -20.56 31.10 18.11
C LEU A 464 -21.46 31.45 19.31
N VAL A 465 -22.19 30.45 19.83
CA VAL A 465 -23.07 30.62 21.00
C VAL A 465 -22.26 30.98 22.24
N THR A 466 -21.13 30.30 22.47
CA THR A 466 -20.26 30.59 23.63
C THR A 466 -19.72 32.02 23.60
N LYS A 467 -19.37 32.55 22.43
CA LYS A 467 -18.81 33.91 22.27
C LYS A 467 -19.86 35.01 22.23
N SER A 468 -21.09 34.70 21.81
CA SER A 468 -22.08 35.72 21.41
C SER A 468 -23.45 35.56 22.08
N GLY A 469 -23.59 34.58 22.98
CA GLY A 469 -24.86 34.20 23.60
C GLY A 469 -25.83 33.56 22.59
N SER A 470 -27.12 33.57 22.94
CA SER A 470 -28.19 33.02 22.08
C SER A 470 -28.14 33.59 20.67
N ILE A 471 -28.26 32.73 19.67
CA ILE A 471 -28.38 33.09 18.26
C ILE A 471 -29.76 32.66 17.77
N ASP A 472 -30.47 33.54 17.08
CA ASP A 472 -31.83 33.31 16.64
C ASP A 472 -32.08 33.94 15.26
N LYS A 473 -33.28 33.72 14.73
CA LYS A 473 -33.74 34.28 13.46
C LYS A 473 -33.77 35.79 13.46
N VAL A 474 -33.97 36.46 14.61
CA VAL A 474 -34.03 37.93 14.68
C VAL A 474 -32.66 38.52 14.37
N LYS A 475 -31.60 37.91 14.93
CA LYS A 475 -30.23 38.26 14.56
C LYS A 475 -30.00 38.06 13.06
N LEU A 476 -30.43 36.94 12.49
CA LEU A 476 -30.23 36.66 11.05
C LEU A 476 -31.12 37.51 10.12
N ASP A 477 -32.31 37.91 10.56
CA ASP A 477 -33.19 38.85 9.85
C ASP A 477 -32.55 40.24 9.73
N ALA A 478 -31.74 40.64 10.71
CA ALA A 478 -30.97 41.89 10.64
C ALA A 478 -29.85 41.86 9.58
N VAL A 479 -29.42 40.67 9.14
CA VAL A 479 -28.49 40.49 8.01
C VAL A 479 -29.22 40.63 6.68
N SER A 480 -30.40 40.00 6.55
CA SER A 480 -31.32 40.19 5.43
C SER A 480 -32.73 39.72 5.79
N ASP A 481 -33.71 40.57 5.56
CA ASP A 481 -35.15 40.29 5.67
C ASP A 481 -35.81 40.00 4.30
N LYS A 482 -35.01 40.03 3.22
CA LYS A 482 -35.49 39.89 1.83
C LYS A 482 -35.25 38.52 1.22
N ARG A 483 -34.20 37.82 1.68
CA ARG A 483 -33.80 36.50 1.17
C ARG A 483 -33.98 35.45 2.24
N PRO A 484 -34.47 34.24 1.92
CA PRO A 484 -34.39 33.11 2.84
C PRO A 484 -32.91 32.71 3.02
N ILE A 485 -32.45 32.73 4.27
CA ILE A 485 -31.08 32.35 4.67
C ILE A 485 -31.14 31.10 5.54
N LEU A 486 -30.33 30.09 5.20
CA LEU A 486 -30.01 28.96 6.07
C LEU A 486 -28.50 28.90 6.29
N VAL A 487 -28.09 28.93 7.56
CA VAL A 487 -26.70 28.71 7.99
C VAL A 487 -26.58 27.32 8.59
N ARG A 488 -25.86 26.41 7.96
CA ARG A 488 -25.60 25.06 8.47
C ARG A 488 -24.31 25.01 9.28
N SER A 489 -24.40 24.35 10.43
CA SER A 489 -23.25 24.03 11.28
C SER A 489 -22.32 23.03 10.60
N SER A 490 -21.05 23.03 10.98
CA SER A 490 -20.04 22.07 10.51
C SER A 490 -20.37 20.64 10.90
N ASP A 491 -21.06 20.46 12.03
CA ASP A 491 -21.57 19.15 12.47
C ASP A 491 -22.67 18.60 11.55
N ARG A 492 -23.28 19.41 10.67
CA ARG A 492 -24.46 19.06 9.85
C ARG A 492 -25.74 18.73 10.63
N HIS A 493 -25.71 18.78 11.96
CA HIS A 493 -26.80 18.51 12.89
C HIS A 493 -27.45 19.79 13.44
N THR A 494 -26.88 20.98 13.22
CA THR A 494 -27.52 22.26 13.58
C THR A 494 -27.69 23.19 12.38
N GLY A 495 -28.85 23.83 12.26
CA GLY A 495 -29.16 24.84 11.25
C GLY A 495 -29.77 26.09 11.88
N LEU A 496 -29.39 27.27 11.38
CA LEU A 496 -29.96 28.56 11.75
C LEU A 496 -30.65 29.18 10.54
N ALA A 497 -31.96 29.33 10.62
CA ALA A 497 -32.82 29.89 9.58
C ALA A 497 -33.36 31.26 9.99
N ASN A 498 -33.39 32.20 9.04
CA ASN A 498 -34.07 33.49 9.25
C ASN A 498 -35.59 33.33 9.06
N SER A 499 -36.36 34.38 9.35
CA SER A 499 -37.83 34.33 9.26
C SER A 499 -38.29 34.01 7.83
N LYS A 500 -37.59 34.51 6.80
CA LYS A 500 -37.90 34.21 5.40
C LYS A 500 -37.66 32.75 5.01
N ALA A 501 -36.62 32.12 5.55
CA ALA A 501 -36.34 30.71 5.31
C ALA A 501 -37.37 29.80 5.97
N LEU A 502 -37.83 30.14 7.18
CA LEU A 502 -38.92 29.43 7.85
C LEU A 502 -40.25 29.58 7.07
N GLU A 503 -40.56 30.79 6.59
CA GLU A 503 -41.75 31.06 5.76
C GLU A 503 -41.69 30.25 4.45
N ALA A 504 -40.57 30.28 3.74
CA ALA A 504 -40.37 29.55 2.49
C ALA A 504 -40.49 28.03 2.67
N SER A 505 -40.10 27.51 3.84
CA SER A 505 -40.19 26.09 4.21
C SER A 505 -41.48 25.73 4.96
N ARG A 506 -42.41 26.68 5.13
CA ARG A 506 -43.71 26.51 5.82
C ARG A 506 -43.58 26.03 7.27
N ILE A 507 -42.52 26.42 7.96
CA ILE A 507 -42.29 26.13 9.37
C ILE A 507 -42.95 27.22 10.21
N THR A 508 -43.86 26.83 11.09
CA THR A 508 -44.71 27.72 11.89
C THR A 508 -44.69 27.32 13.38
N ALA A 509 -45.39 28.08 14.21
CA ALA A 509 -45.60 27.73 15.63
C ALA A 509 -46.38 26.42 15.84
N ASP A 510 -47.10 25.94 14.83
CA ASP A 510 -47.86 24.69 14.87
C ASP A 510 -47.12 23.52 14.21
N THR A 511 -45.95 23.75 13.61
CA THR A 511 -45.12 22.68 13.05
C THR A 511 -44.56 21.84 14.20
N PRO A 512 -44.91 20.55 14.32
CA PRO A 512 -44.37 19.69 15.37
C PRO A 512 -42.90 19.39 15.12
N ASP A 513 -42.19 19.03 16.18
CA ASP A 513 -40.85 18.49 16.05
C ASP A 513 -40.93 17.10 15.36
N LEU A 514 -39.99 16.82 14.45
CA LEU A 514 -39.86 15.50 13.85
C LEU A 514 -39.24 14.52 14.85
N GLU A 515 -39.55 13.23 14.74
CA GLU A 515 -38.87 12.22 15.56
C GLU A 515 -37.35 12.33 15.37
N GLY A 516 -36.62 12.38 16.49
CA GLY A 516 -35.16 12.53 16.49
C GLY A 516 -34.66 13.92 16.06
N GLY A 517 -35.47 14.97 16.17
CA GLY A 517 -35.03 16.34 15.90
C GLY A 517 -35.83 17.37 16.68
N VAL A 518 -35.28 18.58 16.81
CA VAL A 518 -35.87 19.64 17.64
C VAL A 518 -35.91 20.94 16.84
N ILE A 519 -37.07 21.59 16.82
CA ILE A 519 -37.19 22.97 16.39
C ILE A 519 -37.14 23.81 17.67
N GLU A 520 -36.05 24.54 17.88
CA GLU A 520 -35.91 25.39 19.05
C GLU A 520 -36.98 26.48 19.04
N ARG A 521 -37.61 26.72 20.20
CA ARG A 521 -38.68 27.71 20.35
C ARG A 521 -38.23 28.86 21.22
N VAL A 522 -38.73 30.06 20.92
CA VAL A 522 -38.55 31.23 21.75
C VAL A 522 -39.10 30.95 23.16
N ALA A 523 -38.34 31.30 24.18
CA ALA A 523 -38.68 31.04 25.58
C ALA A 523 -40.10 31.54 25.93
N GLY A 524 -40.93 30.65 26.50
CA GLY A 524 -42.30 30.96 26.91
C GLY A 524 -43.35 30.88 25.79
N GLY A 525 -42.99 30.43 24.58
CA GLY A 525 -43.91 30.33 23.45
C GLY A 525 -43.69 29.10 22.56
N LYS A 526 -44.47 29.02 21.47
CA LYS A 526 -44.36 27.99 20.41
C LYS A 526 -43.67 28.50 19.15
N GLU A 527 -43.32 29.78 19.11
CA GLU A 527 -42.71 30.41 17.95
C GLU A 527 -41.31 29.82 17.71
N PRO A 528 -40.97 29.32 16.50
CA PRO A 528 -39.61 28.86 16.20
C PRO A 528 -38.60 29.98 16.40
N SER A 529 -37.49 29.72 17.12
CA SER A 529 -36.39 30.66 17.26
C SER A 529 -35.58 30.80 15.98
N GLY A 530 -35.66 29.82 15.07
CA GLY A 530 -34.85 29.74 13.86
C GLY A 530 -33.75 28.69 13.94
N VAL A 531 -33.44 28.17 15.13
CA VAL A 531 -32.51 27.04 15.30
C VAL A 531 -33.27 25.73 15.09
N LEU A 532 -32.77 24.89 14.19
CA LEU A 532 -33.27 23.55 13.90
C LEU A 532 -32.14 22.54 14.16
N GLN A 533 -32.45 21.45 14.83
CA GLN A 533 -31.48 20.41 15.19
C GLN A 533 -31.92 19.03 14.65
N ASP A 534 -30.93 18.25 14.21
CA ASP A 534 -31.08 16.91 13.65
C ASP A 534 -32.16 16.81 12.56
N SER A 535 -33.14 15.92 12.71
CA SER A 535 -34.16 15.67 11.68
C SER A 535 -34.97 16.92 11.37
N ALA A 536 -35.07 17.90 12.28
CA ALA A 536 -35.75 19.16 12.03
C ALA A 536 -35.13 19.98 10.89
N ILE A 537 -33.83 19.84 10.63
CA ILE A 537 -33.15 20.50 9.51
C ILE A 537 -33.71 20.03 8.16
N SER A 538 -34.19 18.79 8.08
CA SER A 538 -34.76 18.22 6.85
C SER A 538 -36.09 18.87 6.44
N LEU A 539 -36.72 19.64 7.33
CA LEU A 539 -37.91 20.43 7.02
C LEU A 539 -37.61 21.63 6.11
N MET A 540 -36.34 22.02 5.94
CA MET A 540 -35.96 23.15 5.11
C MET A 540 -36.05 22.82 3.62
N GLU A 541 -36.92 23.52 2.87
CA GLU A 541 -37.21 23.27 1.44
C GLU A 541 -36.29 24.11 0.52
N LEU A 542 -34.99 23.85 0.54
CA LEU A 542 -34.03 24.53 -0.37
C LEU A 542 -34.12 23.95 -1.79
N PRO A 543 -33.90 24.78 -2.84
CA PRO A 543 -33.85 24.29 -4.22
C PRO A 543 -32.62 23.41 -4.45
N ASP A 544 -32.81 22.32 -5.20
CA ASP A 544 -31.71 21.44 -5.59
C ASP A 544 -30.68 22.17 -6.47
N PRO A 545 -29.38 21.85 -6.34
CA PRO A 545 -28.36 22.40 -7.22
C PRO A 545 -28.58 21.95 -8.67
N THR A 546 -28.31 22.86 -9.61
CA THR A 546 -28.38 22.54 -11.05
C THR A 546 -27.28 21.56 -11.46
N GLU A 547 -27.45 20.84 -12.58
CA GLU A 547 -26.40 19.95 -13.10
C GLU A 547 -25.07 20.67 -13.34
N ASP A 548 -25.10 21.93 -13.78
CA ASP A 548 -23.87 22.71 -14.01
C ASP A 548 -23.20 23.11 -12.70
N THR A 549 -23.97 23.39 -11.66
CA THR A 549 -23.45 23.58 -10.30
C THR A 549 -22.80 22.31 -9.77
N ILE A 550 -23.40 21.15 -9.99
CA ILE A 550 -22.82 19.85 -9.61
C ILE A 550 -21.50 19.61 -10.36
N LYS A 551 -21.42 19.88 -11.66
CA LYS A 551 -20.17 19.77 -12.42
C LYS A 551 -19.09 20.71 -11.89
N ASP A 552 -19.42 21.97 -11.63
CA ASP A 552 -18.46 22.93 -11.04
C ASP A 552 -18.00 22.48 -9.63
N ALA A 553 -18.89 21.87 -8.84
CA ALA A 553 -18.57 21.32 -7.52
C ALA A 553 -17.60 20.13 -7.63
N VAL A 554 -17.83 19.21 -8.56
CA VAL A 554 -16.93 18.07 -8.80
C VAL A 554 -15.54 18.56 -9.24
N ARG A 555 -15.44 19.53 -10.15
CA ARG A 555 -14.16 20.16 -10.52
C ARG A 555 -13.42 20.74 -9.33
N ALA A 556 -14.14 21.49 -8.49
CA ALA A 556 -13.58 22.10 -7.29
C ALA A 556 -13.08 21.04 -6.29
N ALA A 557 -13.86 19.98 -6.08
CA ALA A 557 -13.46 18.87 -5.22
C ALA A 557 -12.23 18.13 -5.77
N LEU A 558 -12.22 17.77 -7.05
CA LEU A 558 -11.08 17.13 -7.71
C LEU A 558 -9.81 17.98 -7.65
N LYS A 559 -9.93 19.31 -7.65
CA LYS A 559 -8.81 20.22 -7.37
C LYS A 559 -8.29 20.08 -5.95
N GLN A 560 -9.17 20.06 -4.94
CA GLN A 560 -8.74 19.86 -3.55
C GLN A 560 -8.06 18.50 -3.34
N LEU A 561 -8.60 17.43 -3.95
CA LEU A 561 -8.03 16.09 -3.82
C LEU A 561 -6.61 16.00 -4.36
N ARG A 562 -6.36 16.50 -5.58
CA ARG A 562 -5.02 16.45 -6.18
C ARG A 562 -4.00 17.33 -5.45
N GLU A 563 -4.43 18.44 -4.85
CA GLU A 563 -3.58 19.28 -3.99
C GLU A 563 -3.28 18.62 -2.64
N ALA A 564 -4.21 17.81 -2.13
CA ALA A 564 -4.03 17.02 -0.91
C ALA A 564 -3.25 15.71 -1.12
N GLY A 565 -2.98 15.33 -2.38
CA GLY A 565 -2.29 14.08 -2.72
C GLY A 565 -3.20 12.85 -2.79
N ILE A 566 -4.52 13.04 -2.82
CA ILE A 566 -5.52 11.97 -2.91
C ILE A 566 -5.67 11.55 -4.36
N THR A 567 -5.33 10.29 -4.65
CA THR A 567 -5.40 9.70 -6.00
C THR A 567 -6.61 8.80 -6.17
N THR A 568 -7.20 8.34 -5.07
CA THR A 568 -8.40 7.51 -5.04
C THR A 568 -9.30 7.91 -3.87
N PHE A 569 -10.60 7.96 -4.10
CA PHE A 569 -11.59 8.27 -3.07
C PHE A 569 -12.81 7.34 -3.15
N GLN A 570 -13.54 7.21 -2.04
CA GLN A 570 -14.87 6.60 -1.98
C GLN A 570 -15.91 7.61 -1.51
N GLU A 571 -16.88 7.93 -2.37
CA GLU A 571 -18.03 8.76 -2.07
C GLU A 571 -19.12 7.93 -1.39
N ALA A 572 -19.37 8.26 -0.13
CA ALA A 572 -20.09 7.40 0.79
C ALA A 572 -21.62 7.63 0.82
N ALA A 573 -22.21 8.54 0.03
CA ALA A 573 -23.68 8.71 0.09
C ALA A 573 -24.34 9.31 -1.15
N SER A 574 -23.56 9.76 -2.14
CA SER A 574 -24.07 10.49 -3.29
C SER A 574 -23.68 9.82 -4.62
N GLY A 575 -24.52 9.95 -5.63
CA GLY A 575 -24.03 9.86 -7.01
C GLY A 575 -23.32 11.17 -7.37
N VAL A 576 -22.41 11.14 -8.35
CA VAL A 576 -21.91 12.34 -9.01
C VAL A 576 -22.35 12.35 -10.46
N GLY A 577 -22.57 13.56 -10.98
CA GLY A 577 -22.65 13.78 -12.41
C GLY A 577 -21.37 13.28 -13.09
N ARG A 578 -21.52 12.62 -14.24
CA ARG A 578 -20.38 12.15 -15.03
C ARG A 578 -19.59 13.36 -15.52
N GLU A 579 -18.33 13.44 -15.16
CA GLU A 579 -17.41 14.44 -15.69
C GLU A 579 -16.28 13.80 -16.50
N GLY A 580 -15.88 14.45 -17.60
CA GLY A 580 -14.62 14.13 -18.27
C GLY A 580 -13.45 14.82 -17.58
N GLY A 581 -12.27 14.20 -17.56
CA GLY A 581 -11.06 14.81 -16.98
C GLY A 581 -10.88 14.57 -15.47
N LEU A 582 -11.18 13.34 -15.01
CA LEU A 582 -10.95 12.93 -13.63
C LEU A 582 -9.46 12.97 -13.28
N THR A 583 -9.12 13.56 -12.12
CA THR A 583 -7.77 13.60 -11.55
C THR A 583 -7.58 12.64 -10.36
N ALA A 584 -8.62 11.88 -10.02
CA ALA A 584 -8.61 10.83 -9.02
C ALA A 584 -9.61 9.73 -9.41
N ARG A 585 -9.39 8.51 -8.91
CA ARG A 585 -10.29 7.36 -9.11
C ARG A 585 -11.42 7.42 -8.09
N GLY A 586 -12.66 7.27 -8.55
CA GLY A 586 -13.83 7.38 -7.68
C GLY A 586 -14.51 6.04 -7.48
N TYR A 587 -14.74 5.67 -6.22
CA TYR A 587 -15.62 4.59 -5.81
C TYR A 587 -16.89 5.19 -5.22
N PHE A 588 -18.04 4.56 -5.45
CA PHE A 588 -19.33 5.11 -5.05
C PHE A 588 -20.17 4.07 -4.34
N ASP A 589 -20.76 4.52 -3.25
CA ASP A 589 -21.67 3.73 -2.45
C ASP A 589 -23.10 4.11 -2.78
N TYR A 590 -23.95 3.10 -2.97
CA TYR A 590 -25.38 3.33 -3.12
C TYR A 590 -26.01 3.49 -1.73
N LYS A 591 -26.50 4.69 -1.40
CA LYS A 591 -27.17 4.96 -0.13
C LYS A 591 -28.47 4.16 -0.04
N VAL A 592 -28.64 3.38 1.03
CA VAL A 592 -29.84 2.61 1.32
C VAL A 592 -30.46 3.03 2.65
N SER A 593 -31.78 2.86 2.74
CA SER A 593 -32.55 3.03 3.98
C SER A 593 -33.14 1.70 4.43
N ALA A 594 -33.46 1.59 5.72
CA ALA A 594 -34.01 0.36 6.29
C ALA A 594 -35.31 -0.04 5.57
N PRO A 595 -35.40 -1.24 4.97
CA PRO A 595 -36.67 -1.78 4.51
C PRO A 595 -37.64 -1.92 5.69
N SER A 596 -38.94 -1.78 5.41
CA SER A 596 -39.98 -1.88 6.44
C SER A 596 -40.10 -3.28 7.08
N SER A 597 -39.55 -4.31 6.44
CA SER A 597 -39.53 -5.69 6.94
C SER A 597 -38.50 -6.56 6.19
N VAL A 598 -38.22 -7.74 6.72
CA VAL A 598 -37.37 -8.76 6.07
C VAL A 598 -37.90 -9.13 4.67
N ALA A 599 -39.23 -9.14 4.47
CA ALA A 599 -39.84 -9.47 3.19
C ALA A 599 -39.56 -8.44 2.09
N ALA A 600 -39.21 -7.20 2.45
CA ALA A 600 -38.87 -6.13 1.51
C ALA A 600 -37.36 -6.08 1.15
N VAL A 601 -36.51 -6.85 1.85
CA VAL A 601 -35.07 -6.90 1.58
C VAL A 601 -34.75 -7.34 0.13
N PRO A 602 -35.41 -8.35 -0.46
CA PRO A 602 -35.14 -8.73 -1.84
C PRO A 602 -35.38 -7.60 -2.86
N ASP A 603 -36.37 -6.73 -2.61
CA ASP A 603 -36.65 -5.57 -3.47
C ASP A 603 -35.52 -4.54 -3.37
N LEU A 604 -35.07 -4.21 -2.16
CA LEU A 604 -33.91 -3.34 -1.95
C LEU A 604 -32.67 -3.87 -2.67
N VAL A 605 -32.36 -5.16 -2.50
CA VAL A 605 -31.18 -5.79 -3.10
C VAL A 605 -31.27 -5.77 -4.63
N ARG A 606 -32.45 -6.01 -5.19
CA ARG A 606 -32.68 -5.89 -6.65
C ARG A 606 -32.38 -4.47 -7.13
N ASP A 607 -32.81 -3.44 -6.41
CA ASP A 607 -32.58 -2.05 -6.79
C ASP A 607 -31.09 -1.68 -6.72
N VAL A 608 -30.39 -2.14 -5.67
CA VAL A 608 -28.93 -2.02 -5.54
C VAL A 608 -28.22 -2.69 -6.72
N LEU A 609 -28.61 -3.92 -7.09
CA LEU A 609 -28.01 -4.65 -8.21
C LEU A 609 -28.28 -3.97 -9.57
N ASN A 610 -29.47 -3.40 -9.75
CA ASN A 610 -29.80 -2.65 -10.97
C ASN A 610 -28.90 -1.43 -11.14
N VAL A 611 -28.64 -0.67 -10.07
CA VAL A 611 -27.76 0.51 -10.14
C VAL A 611 -26.30 0.09 -10.27
N THR A 612 -25.82 -0.78 -9.38
CA THR A 612 -24.41 -1.20 -9.37
C THR A 612 -24.03 -1.90 -10.66
N SER A 613 -24.86 -2.75 -11.26
CA SER A 613 -24.52 -3.44 -12.52
C SER A 613 -24.24 -2.50 -13.71
N ILE A 614 -24.78 -1.28 -13.71
CA ILE A 614 -24.54 -0.29 -14.76
C ILE A 614 -23.11 0.26 -14.69
N PHE A 615 -22.53 0.34 -13.49
CA PHE A 615 -21.29 1.06 -13.25
C PHE A 615 -20.19 0.25 -12.54
N ASN A 616 -20.49 -0.95 -12.06
CA ASN A 616 -19.55 -1.88 -11.46
C ASN A 616 -18.79 -2.66 -12.54
N SER A 617 -17.88 -1.98 -13.24
CA SER A 617 -17.03 -2.66 -14.21
C SER A 617 -16.13 -3.67 -13.50
N LYS A 618 -16.28 -4.95 -13.87
CA LYS A 618 -15.36 -6.03 -13.46
C LYS A 618 -13.99 -5.94 -14.16
N ALA A 619 -13.77 -4.94 -15.01
CA ALA A 619 -12.48 -4.74 -15.63
C ALA A 619 -11.42 -4.38 -14.57
N PRO A 620 -10.17 -4.86 -14.75
CA PRO A 620 -9.03 -4.38 -13.97
C PRO A 620 -8.94 -2.86 -14.00
N ILE A 621 -8.38 -2.29 -12.93
CA ILE A 621 -8.15 -0.85 -12.87
C ILE A 621 -7.11 -0.50 -13.93
N ALA A 622 -7.40 0.50 -14.76
CA ALA A 622 -6.52 0.98 -15.82
C ALA A 622 -5.79 2.27 -15.37
N PRO A 623 -4.69 2.67 -16.03
CA PRO A 623 -3.99 3.92 -15.73
C PRO A 623 -4.90 5.14 -15.67
N LYS A 624 -5.78 5.31 -16.67
CA LYS A 624 -6.73 6.43 -16.69
C LYS A 624 -7.76 6.29 -15.56
N PRO A 625 -8.04 7.35 -14.77
CA PRO A 625 -9.04 7.29 -13.73
C PRO A 625 -10.44 6.99 -14.25
N ALA A 626 -11.18 6.21 -13.48
CA ALA A 626 -12.55 5.80 -13.76
C ALA A 626 -13.39 5.83 -12.48
N LEU A 627 -14.71 5.77 -12.66
CA LEU A 627 -15.68 5.70 -11.58
C LEU A 627 -16.21 4.26 -11.46
N LYS A 628 -16.33 3.73 -10.25
CA LYS A 628 -16.85 2.38 -9.93
C LYS A 628 -17.90 2.42 -8.83
N TRP A 629 -18.94 1.60 -8.93
CA TRP A 629 -19.97 1.44 -7.89
C TRP A 629 -19.97 0.00 -7.43
N GLN A 630 -19.60 -0.28 -6.18
CA GLN A 630 -19.41 -1.67 -5.74
C GLN A 630 -19.93 -1.97 -4.32
N ALA A 631 -20.38 -0.93 -3.60
CA ALA A 631 -20.85 -1.06 -2.24
C ALA A 631 -22.13 -0.26 -1.99
N ILE A 632 -22.72 -0.47 -0.82
CA ILE A 632 -23.78 0.37 -0.27
C ILE A 632 -23.26 1.25 0.87
N LYS A 633 -23.99 2.33 1.19
CA LYS A 633 -23.91 3.00 2.49
C LYS A 633 -25.25 2.85 3.21
N ALA A 634 -25.22 2.37 4.43
CA ALA A 634 -26.36 2.38 5.34
C ALA A 634 -26.04 3.20 6.60
N PHE A 635 -27.07 3.80 7.19
CA PHE A 635 -26.96 4.49 8.47
C PHE A 635 -27.56 3.64 9.58
N ILE A 636 -26.78 3.29 10.61
CA ILE A 636 -27.25 2.50 11.76
C ILE A 636 -27.68 3.40 12.90
N ASP A 637 -27.01 4.52 13.13
CA ASP A 637 -27.35 5.53 14.14
C ASP A 637 -26.95 6.96 13.71
N GLY A 638 -27.01 7.91 14.64
CA GLY A 638 -26.59 9.30 14.48
C GLY A 638 -25.21 9.57 15.07
N VAL A 639 -25.04 10.73 15.71
CA VAL A 639 -23.72 11.20 16.22
C VAL A 639 -23.64 11.20 17.74
N ILE A 640 -22.42 11.07 18.27
CA ILE A 640 -22.15 11.04 19.71
C ILE A 640 -22.13 12.44 20.36
N THR A 641 -22.06 13.51 19.57
CA THR A 641 -21.85 14.88 20.06
C THR A 641 -23.06 15.43 20.81
N TYR A 642 -22.84 16.07 21.97
CA TYR A 642 -23.88 16.80 22.71
C TYR A 642 -24.19 18.15 22.04
N PRO A 643 -25.45 18.61 21.96
CA PRO A 643 -26.65 18.03 22.58
C PRO A 643 -27.40 16.99 21.72
N ALA A 644 -27.00 16.76 20.47
CA ALA A 644 -27.68 15.82 19.57
C ALA A 644 -27.75 14.41 20.20
N SER A 645 -26.58 13.83 20.52
CA SER A 645 -26.46 12.54 21.22
C SER A 645 -27.37 11.45 20.62
N THR A 646 -27.44 11.41 19.29
CA THR A 646 -28.32 10.54 18.50
C THR A 646 -27.68 9.20 18.12
N ALA A 647 -26.40 9.01 18.42
CA ALA A 647 -25.72 7.72 18.30
C ALA A 647 -26.25 6.70 19.32
N ALA A 648 -26.40 5.45 18.90
CA ALA A 648 -26.95 4.37 19.72
C ALA A 648 -25.86 3.81 20.63
N VAL A 649 -26.09 3.88 21.95
CA VAL A 649 -25.09 3.51 22.98
C VAL A 649 -25.59 2.42 23.90
N VAL A 650 -24.68 1.55 24.36
CA VAL A 650 -25.01 0.41 25.24
C VAL A 650 -25.48 0.87 26.62
N GLU A 651 -25.00 2.02 27.07
CA GLU A 651 -25.43 2.70 28.28
C GLU A 651 -25.93 4.11 27.94
N PRO A 652 -27.05 4.59 28.53
CA PRO A 652 -27.58 5.91 28.23
C PRO A 652 -26.55 7.03 28.41
N TYR A 653 -26.66 8.10 27.63
CA TYR A 653 -25.91 9.32 27.87
C TYR A 653 -26.24 9.92 29.24
N ARG A 654 -25.34 10.76 29.74
CA ARG A 654 -25.58 11.57 30.93
C ARG A 654 -26.19 12.90 30.50
N SER A 655 -27.15 13.37 31.27
CA SER A 655 -27.77 14.69 31.12
C SER A 655 -27.55 15.53 32.39
N PRO A 656 -27.54 16.88 32.30
CA PRO A 656 -27.51 17.75 33.46
C PRO A 656 -28.78 17.56 34.30
N VAL A 657 -28.62 17.30 35.60
CA VAL A 657 -29.73 16.97 36.52
C VAL A 657 -30.70 18.14 36.70
N ASP A 658 -30.21 19.37 36.59
CA ASP A 658 -30.96 20.62 36.72
C ASP A 658 -31.34 21.24 35.37
N GLY A 659 -31.07 20.55 34.25
CA GLY A 659 -31.25 21.07 32.90
C GLY A 659 -30.25 22.16 32.50
N ASN A 660 -29.29 22.50 33.37
CA ASN A 660 -28.24 23.46 33.07
C ASN A 660 -26.95 22.74 32.65
N PRO A 661 -26.55 22.79 31.37
CA PRO A 661 -25.35 22.08 30.88
C PRO A 661 -24.05 22.56 31.56
N ASP A 662 -24.03 23.79 32.09
CA ASP A 662 -22.89 24.33 32.84
C ASP A 662 -22.74 23.71 34.23
N SER A 663 -23.79 23.08 34.77
CA SER A 663 -23.74 22.48 36.09
C SER A 663 -22.74 21.32 36.17
N CYS A 664 -22.17 21.11 37.36
CA CYS A 664 -21.27 19.99 37.61
C CYS A 664 -22.01 18.66 37.87
N SER A 665 -23.34 18.67 37.86
CA SER A 665 -24.17 17.52 38.25
C SER A 665 -24.80 16.85 37.03
N TRP A 666 -24.16 15.79 36.54
CA TRP A 666 -24.60 15.01 35.38
C TRP A 666 -24.83 13.55 35.77
N ALA A 667 -25.98 12.98 35.38
CA ALA A 667 -26.38 11.60 35.69
C ALA A 667 -26.91 10.88 34.44
N PRO A 668 -26.82 9.54 34.38
CA PRO A 668 -27.41 8.77 33.27
C PRO A 668 -28.90 9.09 33.11
N ASP A 669 -29.33 9.29 31.87
CA ASP A 669 -30.69 9.65 31.52
C ASP A 669 -31.27 8.65 30.51
N ASN A 670 -32.22 7.82 30.95
CA ASN A 670 -32.84 6.81 30.09
C ASN A 670 -33.57 7.40 28.87
N ALA A 671 -33.94 8.70 28.89
CA ALA A 671 -34.54 9.35 27.73
C ALA A 671 -33.56 9.49 26.55
N THR A 672 -32.25 9.39 26.82
CA THR A 672 -31.19 9.46 25.81
C THR A 672 -30.85 8.12 25.17
N PHE A 673 -31.58 7.06 25.49
CA PHE A 673 -31.36 5.75 24.89
C PHE A 673 -31.93 5.72 23.47
N VAL A 674 -31.06 5.77 22.47
CA VAL A 674 -31.42 5.74 21.05
C VAL A 674 -31.34 4.31 20.52
N LYS A 675 -32.37 3.90 19.77
CA LYS A 675 -32.38 2.61 19.07
C LYS A 675 -31.69 2.76 17.72
N PRO A 676 -30.94 1.74 17.26
CA PRO A 676 -30.50 1.68 15.87
C PRO A 676 -31.66 1.87 14.89
N TYR A 677 -31.40 2.54 13.77
CA TYR A 677 -32.40 2.86 12.73
C TYR A 677 -32.93 1.62 12.00
N TRP A 678 -32.26 0.48 12.15
CA TRP A 678 -32.63 -0.79 11.52
C TRP A 678 -33.10 -1.80 12.57
N PRO A 679 -34.17 -2.56 12.30
CA PRO A 679 -34.42 -3.80 13.02
C PRO A 679 -33.27 -4.80 12.79
N GLN A 680 -32.88 -5.56 13.82
CA GLN A 680 -31.73 -6.49 13.76
C GLN A 680 -31.89 -7.56 12.68
N ASP A 681 -33.10 -8.10 12.54
CA ASP A 681 -33.43 -9.14 11.55
C ASP A 681 -33.40 -8.60 10.12
N VAL A 682 -33.85 -7.35 9.91
CA VAL A 682 -33.78 -6.65 8.63
C VAL A 682 -32.33 -6.34 8.25
N LEU A 683 -31.51 -5.86 9.19
CA LEU A 683 -30.08 -5.62 8.93
C LEU A 683 -29.35 -6.92 8.62
N GLY A 684 -29.56 -7.97 9.42
CA GLY A 684 -28.97 -9.29 9.20
C GLY A 684 -29.34 -9.89 7.85
N ALA A 685 -30.61 -9.82 7.45
CA ALA A 685 -31.06 -10.29 6.14
C ALA A 685 -30.48 -9.45 4.99
N THR A 686 -30.38 -8.13 5.17
CA THR A 686 -29.78 -7.22 4.18
C THR A 686 -28.30 -7.52 3.97
N ILE A 687 -27.50 -7.59 5.04
CA ILE A 687 -26.07 -7.92 4.96
C ILE A 687 -25.87 -9.30 4.32
N GLU A 688 -26.65 -10.30 4.72
CA GLU A 688 -26.58 -11.65 4.14
C GLU A 688 -26.83 -11.62 2.63
N GLN A 689 -27.88 -10.95 2.16
CA GLN A 689 -28.19 -10.89 0.73
C GLN A 689 -27.18 -10.06 -0.07
N LEU A 690 -26.66 -8.96 0.47
CA LEU A 690 -25.64 -8.16 -0.21
C LEU A 690 -24.35 -8.94 -0.40
N ILE A 691 -23.84 -9.59 0.65
CA ILE A 691 -22.62 -10.39 0.58
C ILE A 691 -22.79 -11.55 -0.40
N LEU A 692 -23.92 -12.26 -0.37
CA LEU A 692 -24.19 -13.36 -1.30
C LEU A 692 -24.26 -12.93 -2.77
N ASN A 693 -24.53 -11.65 -3.04
CA ASN A 693 -24.52 -11.07 -4.38
C ASN A 693 -23.22 -10.32 -4.72
N GLY A 694 -22.19 -10.40 -3.86
CA GLY A 694 -20.90 -9.76 -4.07
C GLY A 694 -20.93 -8.23 -3.98
N ILE A 695 -21.85 -7.68 -3.17
CA ILE A 695 -21.92 -6.26 -2.87
C ILE A 695 -21.34 -6.03 -1.47
N ASP A 696 -20.35 -5.14 -1.40
CA ASP A 696 -19.71 -4.71 -0.17
C ASP A 696 -20.55 -3.62 0.53
N GLY A 697 -20.16 -3.15 1.72
CA GLY A 697 -20.95 -2.12 2.41
C GLY A 697 -20.23 -1.35 3.49
N GLN A 698 -20.59 -0.07 3.61
CA GLN A 698 -20.23 0.81 4.71
C GLN A 698 -21.46 1.09 5.59
N PHE A 699 -21.29 0.97 6.89
CA PHE A 699 -22.35 1.15 7.87
C PHE A 699 -21.94 2.27 8.85
N HIS A 700 -22.59 3.43 8.75
CA HIS A 700 -22.44 4.52 9.74
C HIS A 700 -22.75 3.96 11.13
N SER A 701 -21.76 3.95 12.02
CA SER A 701 -21.96 3.56 13.41
C SER A 701 -21.01 4.37 14.29
N ASP A 702 -21.54 5.38 14.98
CA ASP A 702 -20.72 6.19 15.89
C ASP A 702 -20.80 5.67 17.32
N GLY A 703 -21.96 5.13 17.71
CA GLY A 703 -22.20 4.61 19.05
C GLY A 703 -21.85 3.13 19.19
N ASP A 704 -21.42 2.75 20.40
CA ASP A 704 -20.96 1.38 20.69
C ASP A 704 -22.05 0.31 20.56
N LEU A 705 -23.34 0.67 20.72
CA LEU A 705 -24.45 -0.26 20.44
C LEU A 705 -24.66 -0.43 18.94
N ALA A 706 -24.51 0.62 18.12
CA ALA A 706 -24.62 0.52 16.67
C ALA A 706 -23.50 -0.37 16.09
N VAL A 707 -22.27 -0.20 16.56
CA VAL A 707 -21.12 -1.07 16.25
C VAL A 707 -21.45 -2.54 16.55
N ARG A 708 -21.94 -2.82 17.77
CA ARG A 708 -22.36 -4.17 18.17
C ARG A 708 -23.47 -4.73 17.29
N PHE A 709 -24.41 -3.89 16.86
CA PHE A 709 -25.54 -4.27 16.00
C PHE A 709 -25.09 -4.77 14.62
N VAL A 710 -24.09 -4.12 14.03
CA VAL A 710 -23.45 -4.55 12.78
C VAL A 710 -22.71 -5.87 13.00
N PHE A 711 -21.94 -6.00 14.07
CA PHE A 711 -21.25 -7.26 14.38
C PHE A 711 -22.20 -8.43 14.56
N ASP A 712 -23.30 -8.26 15.28
CA ASP A 712 -24.30 -9.31 15.49
C ASP A 712 -24.92 -9.77 14.16
N ALA A 713 -25.13 -8.85 13.22
CA ALA A 713 -25.62 -9.16 11.87
C ALA A 713 -24.57 -9.96 11.05
N VAL A 714 -23.30 -9.55 11.08
CA VAL A 714 -22.21 -10.25 10.37
C VAL A 714 -21.92 -11.62 11.00
N GLU A 715 -21.98 -11.72 12.33
CA GLU A 715 -21.81 -12.99 13.04
C GLU A 715 -22.92 -13.99 12.69
N ALA A 716 -24.18 -13.54 12.67
CA ALA A 716 -25.30 -14.35 12.23
C ALA A 716 -25.14 -14.81 10.76
N PHE A 717 -24.64 -13.93 9.88
CA PHE A 717 -24.30 -14.29 8.50
C PHE A 717 -23.21 -15.38 8.45
N ARG A 718 -22.10 -15.21 9.15
CA ARG A 718 -20.98 -16.17 9.16
C ARG A 718 -21.38 -17.52 9.75
N ALA A 719 -22.28 -17.54 10.72
CA ALA A 719 -22.81 -18.78 11.27
C ALA A 719 -23.57 -19.60 10.21
N LYS A 720 -24.30 -18.93 9.31
CA LYS A 720 -24.99 -19.58 8.17
C LYS A 720 -24.06 -19.89 7.00
N HIS A 721 -23.06 -19.04 6.75
CA HIS A 721 -22.17 -19.10 5.59
C HIS A 721 -20.67 -19.14 5.98
N PRO A 722 -20.19 -20.17 6.69
CA PRO A 722 -18.84 -20.20 7.27
C PRO A 722 -17.69 -20.19 6.24
N ASN A 723 -18.00 -20.43 4.96
CA ASN A 723 -17.04 -20.41 3.86
C ASN A 723 -17.00 -19.06 3.11
N ALA A 724 -17.99 -18.18 3.30
CA ALA A 724 -17.98 -16.84 2.73
C ALA A 724 -16.99 -16.00 3.53
N THR A 725 -15.81 -15.77 2.95
CA THR A 725 -14.70 -15.07 3.62
C THR A 725 -14.19 -13.87 2.85
N ASP A 726 -14.72 -13.63 1.65
CA ASP A 726 -14.33 -12.53 0.79
C ASP A 726 -15.46 -11.51 0.63
N TYR A 727 -15.69 -10.72 1.67
CA TYR A 727 -16.56 -9.54 1.68
C TYR A 727 -15.78 -8.35 2.25
N ARG A 728 -16.25 -7.13 1.98
CA ARG A 728 -15.78 -5.91 2.64
C ARG A 728 -16.96 -5.25 3.33
N ILE A 729 -16.98 -5.36 4.65
CA ILE A 729 -17.97 -4.68 5.51
C ILE A 729 -17.17 -3.73 6.38
N GLY A 730 -17.45 -2.44 6.23
CA GLY A 730 -16.81 -1.38 6.99
C GLY A 730 -17.78 -0.77 7.98
N ILE A 731 -17.33 -0.61 9.22
CA ILE A 731 -17.97 0.28 10.19
C ILE A 731 -17.38 1.67 9.94
N ALA A 732 -18.19 2.58 9.43
CA ALA A 732 -17.79 3.96 9.20
C ALA A 732 -17.84 4.74 10.51
N HIS A 733 -16.81 5.57 10.70
CA HIS A 733 -16.53 6.40 11.87
C HIS A 733 -15.97 5.60 13.04
N ASP A 734 -16.78 4.71 13.65
CA ASP A 734 -16.37 3.95 14.85
C ASP A 734 -15.83 4.85 15.97
N GLU A 735 -16.44 6.03 16.16
CA GLU A 735 -16.00 7.00 17.16
C GLU A 735 -16.06 6.42 18.58
N LEU A 736 -16.99 5.50 18.85
CA LEU A 736 -17.11 4.79 20.12
C LEU A 736 -17.39 3.30 19.88
N SER A 737 -16.49 2.44 20.37
CA SER A 737 -16.71 1.00 20.45
C SER A 737 -16.40 0.43 21.82
N HIS A 738 -17.24 -0.50 22.27
CA HIS A 738 -17.09 -1.15 23.56
C HIS A 738 -15.89 -2.12 23.56
N PRO A 739 -15.12 -2.23 24.66
CA PRO A 739 -13.94 -3.11 24.72
C PRO A 739 -14.19 -4.57 24.33
N ASP A 740 -15.36 -5.11 24.68
CA ASP A 740 -15.76 -6.48 24.33
C ASP A 740 -15.91 -6.69 22.81
N ASP A 741 -16.09 -5.63 22.04
CA ASP A 741 -16.31 -5.68 20.59
C ASP A 741 -15.01 -5.47 19.78
N TRP A 742 -13.91 -4.99 20.37
CA TRP A 742 -12.64 -4.80 19.66
C TRP A 742 -12.07 -6.08 19.01
N PRO A 743 -12.10 -7.26 19.66
CA PRO A 743 -11.68 -8.50 19.00
C PRO A 743 -12.56 -8.89 17.80
N ARG A 744 -13.83 -8.47 17.81
CA ARG A 744 -14.83 -8.89 16.80
C ARG A 744 -14.51 -8.35 15.41
N PHE A 745 -13.85 -7.20 15.31
CA PHE A 745 -13.34 -6.67 14.04
C PHE A 745 -12.51 -7.72 13.27
N SER A 746 -11.47 -8.28 13.93
CA SER A 746 -10.60 -9.29 13.32
C SER A 746 -11.32 -10.65 13.19
N ASP A 747 -12.07 -11.06 14.22
CA ASP A 747 -12.76 -12.35 14.23
C ASP A 747 -13.79 -12.46 13.12
N LEU A 748 -14.50 -11.36 12.83
CA LEU A 748 -15.54 -11.25 11.82
C LEU A 748 -15.05 -10.75 10.47
N GLY A 749 -13.82 -10.22 10.36
CA GLY A 749 -13.31 -9.65 9.10
C GLY A 749 -14.09 -8.40 8.69
N VAL A 750 -14.34 -7.53 9.67
CA VAL A 750 -15.00 -6.24 9.50
C VAL A 750 -13.94 -5.15 9.69
N ASP A 751 -13.92 -4.17 8.80
CA ASP A 751 -12.95 -3.09 8.83
C ASP A 751 -13.48 -1.90 9.65
N ALA A 752 -12.61 -1.28 10.44
CA ALA A 752 -12.89 0.02 11.06
C ALA A 752 -12.43 1.12 10.10
N ILE A 753 -13.37 1.94 9.63
CA ILE A 753 -13.08 3.08 8.75
C ILE A 753 -13.05 4.34 9.62
N VAL A 754 -11.85 4.84 9.90
CA VAL A 754 -11.61 5.82 10.96
C VAL A 754 -11.16 7.18 10.41
N SER A 755 -11.61 8.23 11.09
CA SER A 755 -11.33 9.64 10.80
C SER A 755 -10.28 10.19 11.76
N PHE A 756 -9.00 10.00 11.49
CA PHE A 756 -7.93 10.32 12.45
C PHE A 756 -7.96 11.75 13.00
N GLN A 757 -8.31 12.72 12.16
CA GLN A 757 -8.44 14.14 12.49
C GLN A 757 -9.47 14.44 13.60
N TRP A 758 -10.36 13.51 13.92
CA TRP A 758 -11.33 13.68 15.00
C TRP A 758 -10.72 13.38 16.39
N ALA A 759 -9.65 12.58 16.52
CA ALA A 759 -9.03 12.32 17.82
C ALA A 759 -8.08 13.40 18.35
N GLN A 760 -8.51 14.65 18.28
CA GLN A 760 -7.86 15.79 18.92
C GLN A 760 -8.85 16.55 19.78
N MET A 761 -8.36 17.36 20.70
CA MET A 761 -9.23 18.22 21.49
C MET A 761 -9.95 19.23 20.59
N SER A 762 -11.27 19.34 20.72
CA SER A 762 -12.09 20.24 19.89
C SER A 762 -13.34 20.72 20.64
N ALA A 763 -13.99 21.74 20.09
CA ALA A 763 -15.26 22.25 20.61
C ALA A 763 -16.39 21.20 20.58
N MET A 764 -16.27 20.16 19.74
CA MET A 764 -17.25 19.06 19.73
C MET A 764 -17.18 18.23 21.01
N PHE A 765 -16.00 18.11 21.64
CA PHE A 765 -15.84 17.30 22.83
C PHE A 765 -15.99 18.07 24.14
N VAL A 766 -15.42 19.27 24.21
CA VAL A 766 -15.23 20.00 25.48
C VAL A 766 -16.28 21.09 25.68
N PRO A 767 -16.87 21.23 26.88
CA PRO A 767 -16.85 20.28 27.99
C PRO A 767 -18.00 19.27 27.93
N TYR A 768 -19.06 19.55 27.16
CA TYR A 768 -20.37 18.93 27.36
C TYR A 768 -20.43 17.49 26.86
N THR A 769 -19.86 17.18 25.70
CA THR A 769 -19.82 15.80 25.18
C THR A 769 -19.04 14.88 26.13
N PHE A 770 -17.91 15.34 26.70
CA PHE A 770 -17.21 14.58 27.74
C PHE A 770 -18.03 14.40 29.03
N ARG A 771 -18.82 15.39 29.43
CA ARG A 771 -19.74 15.26 30.58
C ARG A 771 -20.85 14.24 30.27
N SER A 772 -21.37 14.26 29.04
CA SER A 772 -22.39 13.34 28.53
C SER A 772 -21.90 11.88 28.54
N PHE A 773 -20.68 11.61 28.12
CA PHE A 773 -20.12 10.25 28.13
C PHE A 773 -19.80 9.75 29.53
N GLY A 774 -19.31 10.66 30.39
CA GLY A 774 -18.68 10.30 31.65
C GLY A 774 -17.26 9.75 31.46
N PRO A 775 -16.57 9.44 32.58
CA PRO A 775 -15.13 9.14 32.56
C PRO A 775 -14.78 7.82 31.89
N GLU A 776 -15.68 6.84 31.83
CA GLU A 776 -15.40 5.52 31.26
C GLU A 776 -15.44 5.55 29.72
N ARG A 777 -16.57 5.95 29.12
CA ARG A 777 -16.68 6.06 27.65
C ARG A 777 -15.66 7.00 27.02
N LYS A 778 -15.22 8.04 27.75
CA LYS A 778 -14.13 8.92 27.29
C LYS A 778 -12.83 8.14 26.94
N LYS A 779 -12.58 7.00 27.58
CA LYS A 779 -11.39 6.15 27.30
C LYS A 779 -11.54 5.32 26.03
N TYR A 780 -12.76 5.17 25.53
CA TYR A 780 -13.10 4.34 24.37
C TYR A 780 -13.33 5.17 23.11
N LEU A 781 -13.16 6.50 23.20
CA LEU A 781 -13.27 7.38 22.04
C LEU A 781 -12.14 7.12 21.07
N GLU A 782 -12.50 7.00 19.79
CA GLU A 782 -11.56 6.89 18.69
C GLU A 782 -10.59 5.72 18.94
N ALA A 783 -11.17 4.53 19.15
CA ALA A 783 -10.54 3.33 19.71
C ALA A 783 -9.62 2.59 18.72
N TRP A 784 -9.21 3.20 17.61
CA TRP A 784 -8.43 2.55 16.56
C TRP A 784 -7.14 1.89 17.05
N GLY A 785 -6.47 2.48 18.06
CA GLY A 785 -5.29 1.89 18.66
C GLY A 785 -5.61 0.58 19.38
N ASN A 786 -6.73 0.52 20.11
CA ASN A 786 -7.20 -0.70 20.78
C ASN A 786 -7.59 -1.78 19.77
N ILE A 787 -8.25 -1.39 18.68
CA ILE A 787 -8.66 -2.31 17.60
C ILE A 787 -7.44 -2.91 16.91
N LEU A 788 -6.40 -2.09 16.67
CA LEU A 788 -5.14 -2.53 16.10
C LEU A 788 -4.41 -3.54 17.00
N GLU A 789 -4.39 -3.32 18.32
CA GLU A 789 -3.81 -4.26 19.30
C GLU A 789 -4.48 -5.64 19.27
N HIS A 790 -5.75 -5.72 18.85
CA HIS A 790 -6.50 -6.96 18.68
C HIS A 790 -6.35 -7.59 17.28
N GLY A 791 -5.44 -7.07 16.45
CA GLY A 791 -5.03 -7.70 15.19
C GLY A 791 -5.93 -7.40 13.99
N ASN A 792 -6.78 -6.37 14.06
CA ASN A 792 -7.47 -5.87 12.88
C ASN A 792 -6.64 -4.83 12.11
N SER A 793 -6.98 -4.61 10.85
CA SER A 793 -6.43 -3.50 10.06
C SER A 793 -7.34 -2.28 10.15
N LEU A 794 -6.75 -1.08 10.06
CA LEU A 794 -7.49 0.18 10.01
C LEU A 794 -7.62 0.65 8.56
N VAL A 795 -8.79 1.13 8.20
CA VAL A 795 -9.08 1.81 6.93
C VAL A 795 -9.26 3.28 7.24
N TYR A 796 -8.72 4.17 6.41
CA TYR A 796 -8.87 5.61 6.64
C TYR A 796 -9.95 6.19 5.74
N GLY A 797 -10.73 7.13 6.29
CA GLY A 797 -11.44 8.11 5.48
C GLY A 797 -11.62 9.44 6.20
N SER A 798 -11.61 10.54 5.44
CA SER A 798 -11.62 11.90 6.02
C SER A 798 -13.01 12.36 6.47
N ASP A 799 -14.06 11.74 5.95
CA ASP A 799 -15.42 12.22 6.04
C ASP A 799 -15.56 13.71 5.63
N TRP A 800 -14.74 14.15 4.68
CA TRP A 800 -14.83 15.52 4.18
C TRP A 800 -16.19 15.73 3.49
N PRO A 801 -16.97 16.78 3.83
CA PRO A 801 -16.58 18.02 4.52
C PRO A 801 -17.12 18.22 5.95
N ILE A 802 -17.22 17.17 6.77
CA ILE A 802 -17.54 17.32 8.20
C ILE A 802 -16.42 18.11 8.91
N GLY A 803 -15.17 17.75 8.64
CA GLY A 803 -13.99 18.56 8.99
C GLY A 803 -13.33 19.19 7.76
N PRO A 804 -12.38 20.13 7.94
CA PRO A 804 -11.52 20.59 6.84
C PRO A 804 -10.70 19.43 6.24
N LEU A 805 -10.53 19.40 4.92
CA LEU A 805 -9.68 18.42 4.24
C LEU A 805 -8.19 18.72 4.50
N ASP A 806 -7.52 17.88 5.30
CA ASP A 806 -6.09 17.95 5.57
C ASP A 806 -5.54 16.59 6.03
N GLU A 807 -5.06 15.80 5.07
CA GLU A 807 -4.56 14.44 5.32
C GLU A 807 -3.30 14.40 6.19
N PHE A 808 -2.46 15.43 6.13
CA PHE A 808 -1.24 15.46 6.92
C PHE A 808 -1.52 15.86 8.36
N LEU A 809 -2.51 16.73 8.59
CA LEU A 809 -3.07 16.92 9.92
C LEU A 809 -3.69 15.63 10.45
N ALA A 810 -4.50 14.93 9.64
CA ALA A 810 -5.11 13.66 10.04
C ALA A 810 -4.03 12.64 10.45
N LEU A 811 -2.98 12.46 9.64
CA LEU A 811 -1.86 11.57 9.97
C LEU A 811 -1.10 12.01 11.22
N LYS A 812 -0.94 13.31 11.48
CA LYS A 812 -0.37 13.81 12.75
C LYS A 812 -1.26 13.41 13.93
N VAL A 813 -2.57 13.64 13.83
CA VAL A 813 -3.51 13.29 14.91
C VAL A 813 -3.56 11.77 15.12
N ALA A 814 -3.43 10.97 14.06
CA ALA A 814 -3.36 9.51 14.16
C ALA A 814 -2.26 9.03 15.13
N VAL A 815 -1.06 9.63 15.03
CA VAL A 815 0.12 9.19 15.78
C VAL A 815 0.29 9.92 17.12
N THR A 816 -0.22 11.15 17.25
CA THR A 816 -0.04 11.98 18.45
C THR A 816 -1.30 12.14 19.30
N ARG A 817 -2.49 12.00 18.69
CA ARG A 817 -3.80 12.41 19.23
C ARG A 817 -3.84 13.87 19.70
N THR A 818 -2.96 14.71 19.16
CA THR A 818 -2.89 16.16 19.43
C THR A 818 -3.13 16.96 18.16
N GLY A 819 -3.75 18.13 18.31
CA GLY A 819 -3.89 19.07 17.20
C GLY A 819 -2.60 19.81 16.85
N ASP A 820 -2.68 20.74 15.90
CA ASP A 820 -1.57 21.60 15.50
C ASP A 820 -1.93 23.09 15.69
N PRO A 821 -1.35 23.78 16.68
CA PRO A 821 -1.64 25.19 16.93
C PRO A 821 -1.16 26.13 15.83
N LEU A 822 -0.35 25.65 14.88
CA LEU A 822 0.17 26.41 13.75
C LEU A 822 -0.48 26.01 12.42
N ASN A 823 -1.40 25.03 12.41
CA ASN A 823 -2.19 24.68 11.22
C ASN A 823 -3.60 25.27 11.34
N PRO A 824 -4.01 26.22 10.47
CA PRO A 824 -5.33 26.85 10.51
C PRO A 824 -6.52 25.90 10.28
N ARG A 825 -6.28 24.66 9.84
CA ARG A 825 -7.29 23.61 9.69
C ARG A 825 -7.45 22.75 10.95
N SER A 826 -6.61 22.95 11.95
CA SER A 826 -6.71 22.24 13.24
C SER A 826 -7.54 23.07 14.24
N PRO A 827 -8.45 22.42 15.00
CA PRO A 827 -9.05 23.01 16.19
C PRO A 827 -8.04 23.64 17.17
N ALA A 828 -6.82 23.08 17.28
CA ALA A 828 -5.76 23.60 18.14
C ALA A 828 -5.30 25.02 17.75
N TYR A 829 -5.48 25.44 16.50
CA TYR A 829 -5.20 26.81 16.07
C TYR A 829 -6.03 27.86 16.83
N ASN A 830 -7.15 27.44 17.42
CA ASN A 830 -8.06 28.30 18.16
C ASN A 830 -7.58 28.57 19.61
N GLY A 831 -6.44 28.00 20.02
CA GLY A 831 -5.72 28.36 21.24
C GLY A 831 -5.69 27.26 22.30
N SER A 832 -5.16 27.64 23.48
CA SER A 832 -4.71 26.73 24.55
C SER A 832 -5.75 25.74 25.11
N ALA A 833 -7.04 25.94 24.86
CA ALA A 833 -8.06 24.96 25.25
C ALA A 833 -8.00 23.68 24.40
N TYR A 834 -7.39 23.75 23.22
CA TYR A 834 -7.38 22.70 22.21
C TYR A 834 -5.96 22.24 21.82
N ASP A 835 -4.94 23.06 22.09
CA ASP A 835 -3.54 22.73 21.81
C ASP A 835 -2.89 21.89 22.92
N GLY A 836 -1.87 21.10 22.56
CA GLY A 836 -0.95 20.40 23.48
C GLY A 836 -1.54 19.28 24.34
N VAL A 837 -2.87 19.19 24.49
CA VAL A 837 -3.53 18.15 25.29
C VAL A 837 -3.98 17.01 24.36
N PRO A 838 -3.38 15.81 24.47
CA PRO A 838 -3.80 14.68 23.65
C PRO A 838 -5.19 14.20 24.05
N LEU A 839 -6.00 13.81 23.06
CA LEU A 839 -7.21 13.07 23.32
C LEU A 839 -6.82 11.69 23.90
N PRO A 840 -7.44 11.20 25.00
CA PRO A 840 -7.10 9.89 25.56
C PRO A 840 -7.29 8.77 24.54
N GLY A 841 -6.38 7.81 24.48
CA GLY A 841 -6.47 6.63 23.61
C GLY A 841 -5.10 6.01 23.35
N VAL A 842 -5.08 4.84 22.69
CA VAL A 842 -3.85 4.14 22.32
C VAL A 842 -3.29 4.75 21.03
N LEU A 843 -2.00 5.10 21.05
CA LEU A 843 -1.30 5.67 19.89
C LEU A 843 -0.93 4.58 18.88
N ILE A 844 -0.85 4.94 17.61
CA ILE A 844 -0.39 4.05 16.53
C ILE A 844 0.90 4.59 15.91
N SER A 845 1.64 3.72 15.24
CA SER A 845 2.88 4.11 14.56
C SER A 845 2.58 4.90 13.27
N ARG A 846 3.57 5.67 12.81
CA ARG A 846 3.55 6.30 11.48
C ARG A 846 3.29 5.30 10.35
N GLU A 847 3.89 4.11 10.43
CA GLU A 847 3.67 3.05 9.43
C GLU A 847 2.20 2.63 9.41
N GLU A 848 1.59 2.40 10.57
CA GLU A 848 0.20 1.96 10.67
C GLU A 848 -0.78 3.01 10.17
N ALA A 849 -0.54 4.28 10.52
CA ALA A 849 -1.31 5.42 10.01
C ALA A 849 -1.19 5.56 8.49
N LEU A 850 0.03 5.45 7.94
CA LEU A 850 0.25 5.56 6.50
C LEU A 850 -0.31 4.36 5.73
N ARG A 851 -0.24 3.15 6.30
CA ARG A 851 -0.88 1.95 5.73
C ARG A 851 -2.39 2.09 5.67
N ALA A 852 -3.00 2.70 6.69
CA ALA A 852 -4.45 2.95 6.72
C ALA A 852 -4.91 3.78 5.51
N ILE A 853 -4.27 4.93 5.27
CA ILE A 853 -4.59 5.86 4.16
C ILE A 853 -4.01 5.44 2.79
N THR A 854 -3.35 4.29 2.67
CA THR A 854 -2.80 3.82 1.39
C THR A 854 -3.28 2.40 1.09
N ILE A 855 -2.47 1.39 1.40
CA ILE A 855 -2.69 0.00 0.98
C ILE A 855 -3.93 -0.63 1.64
N ARG A 856 -4.31 -0.25 2.86
CA ARG A 856 -5.48 -0.82 3.54
C ARG A 856 -6.79 -0.24 3.00
N SER A 857 -6.87 1.08 2.81
CA SER A 857 -7.99 1.68 2.07
C SER A 857 -8.10 1.15 0.65
N ALA A 858 -6.97 0.92 -0.05
CA ALA A 858 -6.99 0.25 -1.35
C ALA A 858 -7.54 -1.19 -1.26
N SER A 859 -7.20 -1.95 -0.20
CA SER A 859 -7.68 -3.33 -0.01
C SER A 859 -9.17 -3.40 0.34
N PHE A 860 -9.66 -2.43 1.11
CA PHE A 860 -11.11 -2.24 1.34
C PHE A 860 -11.86 -2.00 0.03
N LEU A 861 -11.25 -1.23 -0.87
CA LEU A 861 -11.77 -0.96 -2.21
C LEU A 861 -11.53 -2.07 -3.25
N ARG A 862 -10.92 -3.21 -2.86
CA ARG A 862 -10.50 -4.29 -3.77
C ARG A 862 -9.59 -3.80 -4.91
N ALA A 863 -8.74 -2.84 -4.59
CA ALA A 863 -7.85 -2.13 -5.51
C ALA A 863 -6.36 -2.34 -5.16
N ASP A 864 -6.05 -3.06 -4.08
CA ASP A 864 -4.71 -3.29 -3.55
C ASP A 864 -3.80 -4.11 -4.47
N ASP A 865 -4.34 -4.85 -5.44
CA ASP A 865 -3.55 -5.47 -6.50
C ASP A 865 -3.01 -4.46 -7.52
N SER A 866 -3.58 -3.25 -7.59
CA SER A 866 -3.24 -2.24 -8.61
C SER A 866 -2.70 -0.92 -8.06
N ILE A 867 -3.07 -0.53 -6.84
CA ILE A 867 -2.69 0.75 -6.21
C ILE A 867 -2.36 0.57 -4.72
N GLY A 868 -2.10 1.67 -4.00
CA GLY A 868 -1.88 1.68 -2.55
C GLY A 868 -0.45 1.37 -2.10
N SER A 869 0.42 0.93 -3.02
CA SER A 869 1.86 0.77 -2.82
C SER A 869 2.64 1.02 -4.11
N LEU A 870 3.92 1.36 -3.99
CA LEU A 870 4.84 1.56 -5.11
C LEU A 870 5.63 0.26 -5.38
N GLU A 871 5.01 -0.65 -6.13
CA GLU A 871 5.58 -1.95 -6.51
C GLU A 871 5.56 -2.11 -8.03
N ALA A 872 6.55 -2.81 -8.60
CA ALA A 872 6.54 -3.11 -10.02
C ALA A 872 5.27 -3.91 -10.40
N GLY A 873 4.62 -3.50 -11.49
CA GLY A 873 3.33 -4.05 -11.95
C GLY A 873 2.09 -3.30 -11.44
N LYS A 874 2.23 -2.41 -10.46
CA LYS A 874 1.14 -1.52 -9.99
C LYS A 874 1.09 -0.23 -10.79
N LEU A 875 -0.05 0.45 -10.74
CA LEU A 875 -0.21 1.77 -11.34
C LEU A 875 0.62 2.81 -10.59
N ALA A 876 1.17 3.77 -11.33
CA ALA A 876 1.93 4.87 -10.77
C ALA A 876 0.99 5.95 -10.19
N ASP A 877 0.35 5.63 -9.07
CA ASP A 877 -0.37 6.56 -8.22
C ASP A 877 0.59 6.96 -7.07
N ALA A 878 1.18 8.16 -7.13
CA ALA A 878 2.29 8.56 -6.26
C ALA A 878 2.26 10.06 -5.94
N ILE A 879 2.82 10.43 -4.78
CA ILE A 879 2.98 11.83 -4.37
C ILE A 879 4.40 12.13 -3.91
N ILE A 880 4.88 13.34 -4.22
CA ILE A 880 6.12 13.90 -3.68
C ILE A 880 5.77 14.79 -2.49
N LEU A 881 6.46 14.59 -1.37
CA LEU A 881 6.30 15.41 -0.18
C LEU A 881 7.43 16.42 -0.03
N GLU A 882 7.14 17.56 0.57
CA GLU A 882 8.16 18.55 0.95
C GLU A 882 9.19 17.92 1.90
N ARG A 883 8.73 17.11 2.86
CA ARG A 883 9.55 16.41 3.85
C ARG A 883 9.16 14.95 3.94
N ASP A 884 10.11 14.08 4.29
CA ASP A 884 9.82 12.67 4.51
C ASP A 884 8.92 12.50 5.73
N TYR A 885 7.75 11.89 5.51
CA TYR A 885 6.76 11.62 6.55
C TYR A 885 7.32 10.82 7.73
N PHE A 886 8.29 9.93 7.48
CA PHE A 886 8.91 9.15 8.54
C PHE A 886 9.96 9.93 9.34
N GLU A 887 10.50 11.02 8.79
CA GLU A 887 11.63 11.77 9.38
C GLU A 887 11.24 13.17 9.88
N VAL A 888 10.14 13.76 9.38
CA VAL A 888 9.64 15.07 9.82
C VAL A 888 9.30 15.03 11.31
N ASP A 889 9.49 16.13 12.03
CA ASP A 889 9.09 16.21 13.44
C ASP A 889 7.57 16.01 13.59
N GLU A 890 7.11 15.35 14.66
CA GLU A 890 5.69 15.12 14.94
C GLU A 890 4.90 16.43 15.05
N GLU A 891 5.50 17.49 15.60
CA GLU A 891 4.87 18.82 15.70
C GLU A 891 4.69 19.50 14.35
N GLU A 892 5.50 19.12 13.36
CA GLU A 892 5.49 19.69 12.00
C GLU A 892 4.78 18.78 10.98
N GLN A 893 4.51 17.53 11.33
CA GLN A 893 3.89 16.53 10.46
C GLN A 893 2.56 17.02 9.87
N GLY A 894 1.76 17.71 10.69
CA GLY A 894 0.47 18.28 10.31
C GLY A 894 0.54 19.45 9.32
N ARG A 895 1.75 19.91 8.99
CA ARG A 895 2.02 21.01 8.05
C ARG A 895 2.87 20.56 6.87
N ASN A 896 3.12 19.24 6.74
CA ASN A 896 3.82 18.71 5.58
C ASN A 896 2.97 18.91 4.32
N ARG A 897 3.62 19.23 3.20
CA ARG A 897 2.93 19.65 1.97
C ARG A 897 3.19 18.65 0.85
N VAL A 898 2.17 18.43 0.03
CA VAL A 898 2.28 17.72 -1.25
C VAL A 898 2.86 18.68 -2.29
N MET A 899 3.94 18.26 -2.93
CA MET A 899 4.64 19.02 -3.97
C MET A 899 4.22 18.59 -5.37
N LEU A 900 3.86 17.32 -5.55
CA LEU A 900 3.42 16.76 -6.82
C LEU A 900 2.48 15.60 -6.56
N THR A 901 1.42 15.48 -7.38
CA THR A 901 0.52 14.32 -7.40
C THR A 901 0.47 13.70 -8.78
N MET A 902 0.65 12.39 -8.85
CA MET A 902 0.59 11.58 -10.06
C MET A 902 -0.49 10.50 -9.92
N VAL A 903 -1.29 10.31 -10.96
CA VAL A 903 -2.31 9.26 -11.04
C VAL A 903 -2.15 8.49 -12.34
N GLY A 904 -1.91 7.18 -12.25
CA GLY A 904 -1.70 6.31 -13.39
C GLY A 904 -0.58 6.78 -14.31
N GLY A 905 0.50 7.32 -13.74
CA GLY A 905 1.64 7.87 -14.50
C GLY A 905 1.46 9.29 -15.04
N GLU A 906 0.28 9.89 -14.90
CA GLU A 906 0.00 11.24 -15.34
C GLU A 906 0.16 12.24 -14.17
N VAL A 907 0.95 13.29 -14.35
CA VAL A 907 1.12 14.34 -13.33
C VAL A 907 -0.10 15.25 -13.36
N VAL A 908 -0.90 15.23 -12.30
CA VAL A 908 -2.16 15.99 -12.18
C VAL A 908 -2.04 17.25 -11.32
N TYR A 909 -0.97 17.37 -10.52
CA TYR A 909 -0.70 18.54 -9.69
C TYR A 909 0.80 18.74 -9.51
N VAL A 910 1.24 20.00 -9.56
CA VAL A 910 2.55 20.48 -9.12
C VAL A 910 2.30 21.73 -8.26
N ALA A 911 2.91 21.79 -7.08
CA ALA A 911 2.75 22.92 -6.17
C ALA A 911 3.33 24.21 -6.74
N ASP A 912 2.66 25.34 -6.46
CA ASP A 912 3.10 26.66 -6.91
C ASP A 912 4.54 26.95 -6.47
N GLY A 913 5.39 27.31 -7.44
CA GLY A 913 6.80 27.65 -7.21
C GLY A 913 7.77 26.47 -7.27
N GLU A 914 7.28 25.24 -7.43
CA GLU A 914 8.11 24.06 -7.67
C GLU A 914 8.28 23.80 -9.18
N ASP A 915 9.48 23.37 -9.58
CA ASP A 915 9.79 23.00 -10.96
C ASP A 915 10.45 21.61 -10.97
N PHE A 916 9.68 20.61 -11.43
CA PHE A 916 10.13 19.23 -11.60
C PHE A 916 10.47 18.90 -13.06
N GLY A 917 10.50 19.89 -13.96
CA GLY A 917 10.68 19.68 -15.40
C GLY A 917 9.48 19.01 -16.08
N VAL A 918 8.31 19.05 -15.45
CA VAL A 918 7.04 18.47 -15.94
C VAL A 918 5.90 19.45 -15.72
N GLU A 919 4.97 19.50 -16.67
CA GLU A 919 3.75 20.27 -16.53
C GLU A 919 2.61 19.36 -16.06
N ALA A 920 1.78 19.86 -15.14
CA ALA A 920 0.57 19.17 -14.76
C ALA A 920 -0.45 19.23 -15.91
N THR A 921 -1.08 18.10 -16.24
CA THR A 921 -2.07 18.03 -17.33
C THR A 921 -3.33 18.84 -17.05
N PHE A 922 -3.61 19.09 -15.76
CA PHE A 922 -4.72 19.91 -15.28
C PHE A 922 -4.17 21.22 -14.70
N ASN A 923 -3.66 22.10 -15.58
CA ASN A 923 -3.21 23.44 -15.20
C ASN A 923 -4.37 24.25 -14.63
N ASN A 924 -4.29 24.58 -13.33
CA ASN A 924 -5.07 25.59 -12.58
C ASN A 924 -6.25 26.19 -13.38
N ASP A 925 -7.26 25.35 -13.56
CA ASP A 925 -8.44 25.60 -14.37
C ASP A 925 -9.14 26.85 -13.85
N GLY A 926 -9.75 27.65 -14.75
CA GLY A 926 -10.39 28.93 -14.43
C GLY A 926 -11.46 28.87 -13.33
N VAL A 927 -11.85 27.67 -12.89
CA VAL A 927 -12.62 27.38 -11.67
C VAL A 927 -11.93 27.93 -10.41
N ALA A 928 -10.59 27.98 -10.37
CA ALA A 928 -9.82 28.59 -9.29
C ALA A 928 -10.20 30.06 -9.03
N ARG A 929 -10.63 30.82 -10.07
CA ARG A 929 -11.15 32.19 -9.88
C ARG A 929 -12.55 32.23 -9.25
N LYS A 930 -13.40 31.22 -9.49
CA LYS A 930 -14.71 31.10 -8.83
C LYS A 930 -14.56 30.62 -7.38
N ILE A 931 -13.64 29.68 -7.13
CA ILE A 931 -13.33 29.15 -5.79
C ILE A 931 -12.70 30.23 -4.90
N SER A 932 -11.79 31.07 -5.45
CA SER A 932 -11.16 32.18 -4.72
C SER A 932 -12.04 33.40 -4.52
N ALA A 933 -13.12 33.54 -5.31
CA ALA A 933 -14.10 34.60 -5.13
C ALA A 933 -14.95 34.36 -3.86
N ARG A 934 -15.41 33.11 -3.66
CA ARG A 934 -16.31 32.75 -2.54
C ARG A 934 -15.62 32.13 -1.32
N ASN A 935 -14.38 31.65 -1.46
CA ASN A 935 -13.54 31.23 -0.34
C ASN A 935 -12.42 32.26 -0.13
N LEU A 936 -12.60 33.16 0.84
CA LEU A 936 -11.57 33.58 1.79
C LEU A 936 -12.12 34.64 2.76
N GLY A 937 -12.51 34.16 3.94
CA GLY A 937 -12.59 34.93 5.18
C GLY A 937 -11.59 34.39 6.20
N GLY A 938 -10.39 33.99 5.77
CA GLY A 938 -9.28 33.87 6.72
C GLY A 938 -8.96 35.26 7.23
N LEU A 939 -9.29 35.56 8.49
CA LEU A 939 -8.57 36.57 9.26
C LEU A 939 -7.09 36.10 9.31
N HIS A 940 -6.35 36.46 8.28
CA HIS A 940 -4.90 36.40 8.26
C HIS A 940 -4.38 37.68 8.92
N ALA A 941 -3.14 37.67 9.41
CA ALA A 941 -2.41 38.74 10.14
C ALA A 941 -2.51 40.21 9.62
N ARG A 942 -3.20 40.43 8.52
CA ARG A 942 -3.62 41.69 7.89
C ARG A 942 -4.67 42.46 8.69
N ASP A 943 -5.30 41.86 9.70
CA ASP A 943 -6.20 42.59 10.63
C ASP A 943 -5.45 43.39 11.70
N LEU A 944 -4.11 43.38 11.66
CA LEU A 944 -3.31 44.36 12.37
C LEU A 944 -3.40 45.70 11.63
N GLY A 945 -3.75 46.77 12.35
CA GLY A 945 -3.84 48.13 11.82
C GLY A 945 -2.55 48.61 11.13
N HIS A 946 -2.57 49.84 10.60
CA HIS A 946 -1.54 50.42 9.73
C HIS A 946 -0.08 50.22 10.21
N GLU A 947 0.18 50.20 11.51
CA GLU A 947 1.50 49.91 12.09
C GLU A 947 1.96 48.44 11.92
N GLY A 948 1.05 47.47 12.01
CA GLY A 948 1.33 46.05 11.78
C GLY A 948 1.66 45.74 10.31
N ALA A 949 1.03 46.48 9.38
CA ALA A 949 1.35 46.40 7.96
C ALA A 949 2.77 46.89 7.64
N LEU A 950 3.30 47.88 8.37
CA LEU A 950 4.67 48.38 8.23
C LEU A 950 5.70 47.40 8.80
N ALA A 951 5.39 46.73 9.93
CA ALA A 951 6.26 45.73 10.55
C ALA A 951 6.45 44.47 9.67
N VAL A 952 5.39 44.00 9.01
CA VAL A 952 5.45 42.85 8.09
C VAL A 952 6.17 43.19 6.78
N ARG A 953 6.04 44.44 6.30
CA ARG A 953 6.78 44.94 5.14
C ARG A 953 8.28 45.04 5.44
N ALA A 954 8.64 45.42 6.67
CA ALA A 954 10.02 45.46 7.15
C ALA A 954 10.66 44.06 7.24
N LEU A 955 9.88 43.02 7.55
CA LEU A 955 10.38 41.63 7.68
C LEU A 955 10.59 40.92 6.33
N ARG A 956 10.00 41.42 5.24
CA ARG A 956 10.07 40.80 3.91
C ARG A 956 11.15 41.39 2.99
N THR A 957 11.77 42.51 3.34
CA THR A 957 12.81 43.14 2.49
C THR A 957 14.18 43.18 3.14
N ARG A 958 14.95 42.14 2.82
CA ARG A 958 16.43 42.08 2.69
C ARG A 958 17.26 41.76 3.94
N ARG A 959 17.87 40.56 3.88
CA ARG A 959 19.28 40.37 4.23
C ARG A 959 20.12 41.23 3.30
N GLU A 960 20.83 42.22 3.84
CA GLU A 960 22.16 42.63 3.38
C GLU A 960 22.77 43.60 4.41
N CYS A 961 23.91 43.23 4.96
CA CYS A 961 24.80 44.16 5.67
C CYS A 961 25.44 45.10 4.65
N HIS A 962 25.22 46.42 4.77
CA HIS A 962 26.26 47.47 4.86
C HIS A 962 25.69 48.89 4.67
N GLY A 963 25.96 49.77 5.65
CA GLY A 963 26.50 51.11 5.43
C GLY A 963 25.59 52.29 5.06
N GLY A 964 25.38 53.19 6.03
CA GLY A 964 25.63 54.64 5.87
C GLY A 964 24.48 55.58 5.48
N HIS A 965 24.24 56.58 6.36
CA HIS A 965 23.76 57.98 6.16
C HIS A 965 22.57 58.24 5.21
N GLY A 966 21.57 59.08 5.49
CA GLY A 966 21.33 60.13 6.47
C GLY A 966 20.19 61.04 5.93
N HIS A 967 19.55 61.79 6.83
CA HIS A 967 18.73 63.01 6.61
C HIS A 967 17.78 63.09 5.40
N HIS A 968 16.46 63.07 5.65
CA HIS A 968 15.66 64.27 5.95
C HIS A 968 14.22 63.90 6.30
#